data_AF-A0AA42ZG32-F1
#
_entry.id   AF-A0AA42ZG32-F1
#
_cell.length_a   1.000
_cell.length_b   1.000
_cell.length_c   1.000
_cell.angle_alpha   90.00
_cell.angle_beta   90.00
_cell.angle_gamma   90.00
#
_symmetry.space_group_name_H-M   'P 1'
#
loop_
_entity.id
_entity.type
_entity.pdbx_description
1 polymer ?
#
loop_
_entity_poly.entity_id
_entity_poly.type
_entity_poly.pdbx_seq_one_letter_code
_entity_poly.pdbx_strand_id
1 'polypeptide(L)'
;MNRQWLILLTLTALLLAEDDTVAQSRYINDEQVAAVVGQLVEMHGSPANEHIARGVRQVAERWRESDGTAEQFAQFCTSQYIADPDQRQVTADRFEDAFATMWGHFREMGRDLSWHLDIATGPLQPIDYMFARYSASAHWTEDMFTSKIAFVALLNYPLYSLPELLEGGPAWTRDYWAQARLASSFSARVPAEVSQHISSTYTAGDAYIGAYNIYMHHLLTADGRRLFPRELKLVSHWNLRDELKAAYAEPDGLERQEMIYELMLRIIRQEIPEAVVNNPAVDWNLSTNEVTLASDIDGQLPTGWTAEGAPGDSYDNQREPDTRYGHLLAMFHAQGKADQYYPHLPTLMDRRFERDREMPEHDVEKILISVLSSDVVAKVGKLIEQRLDRKLRPFDIWYAGFKSRAGISEDELDKIVGEKYPTAQAFQNDMVRILTTLGFDDETAAFLEEHIEIDPSRGIGHASGPGRRVDKARLRTRIGDDGMDYKGYNIAIHEFGHNVEQVLSLTKVDHTLLRGVPNTAFTEGFAFVFQSRDLELLGVAEPDASTEHIKTLDVLWSTYEIGGVALLDMRVWNWMYDHPKATPAELRDGVISLAKEIWNEYYAPVFGSSDSEILAIYSHMIDAALYLPNYPLGHIIAFQVEQHLKQHGLASEMERMCRIGSVTPDHWMYQAVGTGISTEPLLHAAEDALNAL
;
A
#
# COMPACT_ATOMS: atom_id res chain seq x y z
N MET A 1 66.54 35.81 -8.89
CA MET A 1 66.95 37.11 -9.47
C MET A 1 66.27 37.23 -10.83
N ASN A 2 65.35 38.20 -10.97
CA ASN A 2 64.74 38.73 -12.19
C ASN A 2 64.08 37.83 -13.26
N ARG A 3 62.75 38.02 -13.37
CA ARG A 3 61.91 38.33 -14.55
C ARG A 3 61.94 37.41 -15.79
N GLN A 4 60.70 37.06 -16.16
CA GLN A 4 60.17 36.64 -17.46
C GLN A 4 60.36 35.16 -17.80
N TRP A 5 59.29 34.36 -17.69
CA TRP A 5 58.53 33.76 -18.79
C TRP A 5 57.29 33.02 -18.23
N LEU A 6 56.27 32.87 -19.08
CA LEU A 6 55.02 32.10 -18.95
C LEU A 6 53.76 32.80 -18.40
N ILE A 7 53.07 33.42 -19.35
CA ILE A 7 51.61 33.50 -19.48
C ILE A 7 51.05 32.06 -19.60
N LEU A 8 50.19 31.64 -18.68
CA LEU A 8 48.90 30.95 -18.90
C LEU A 8 48.32 30.53 -17.54
N LEU A 9 46.98 30.59 -17.42
CA LEU A 9 46.15 30.27 -16.23
C LEU A 9 46.23 31.36 -15.16
N THR A 10 45.19 32.07 -14.76
CA THR A 10 43.77 31.71 -14.58
C THR A 10 42.95 33.00 -14.58
N LEU A 11 42.02 33.13 -15.52
CA LEU A 11 40.91 34.09 -15.45
C LEU A 11 39.72 33.33 -14.87
N THR A 12 39.63 33.30 -13.54
CA THR A 12 38.48 32.82 -12.79
C THR A 12 38.06 33.95 -11.85
N ALA A 13 37.22 34.84 -12.35
CA ALA A 13 36.47 35.79 -11.54
C ALA A 13 35.28 36.29 -12.36
N LEU A 14 34.08 36.06 -11.81
CA LEU A 14 32.77 36.52 -12.26
C LEU A 14 32.22 35.86 -13.53
N LEU A 15 31.72 34.63 -13.35
CA LEU A 15 30.42 34.26 -13.92
C LEU A 15 29.47 34.17 -12.72
N LEU A 16 28.59 35.17 -12.61
CA LEU A 16 27.33 35.01 -11.90
C LEU A 16 26.63 33.84 -12.58
N ALA A 17 26.46 32.73 -11.86
CA ALA A 17 25.47 31.75 -12.23
C ALA A 17 24.12 32.44 -12.02
N GLU A 18 23.56 32.98 -13.10
CA GLU A 18 22.12 33.14 -13.20
C GLU A 18 21.54 31.74 -13.00
N ASP A 19 20.82 31.59 -11.89
CA ASP A 19 19.99 30.45 -11.59
C ASP A 19 18.82 30.50 -12.59
N ASP A 20 19.06 30.09 -13.83
CA ASP A 20 18.06 29.91 -14.86
C ASP A 20 17.25 28.64 -14.53
N THR A 21 16.50 28.68 -13.42
CA THR A 21 15.23 27.97 -13.39
C THR A 21 14.34 28.68 -14.41
N VAL A 22 14.38 28.23 -15.66
CA VAL A 22 13.41 28.64 -16.67
C VAL A 22 12.05 28.17 -16.15
N ALA A 23 11.37 29.03 -15.40
CA ALA A 23 9.96 28.90 -15.13
C ALA A 23 9.31 28.80 -16.52
N GLN A 24 8.87 27.61 -16.88
CA GLN A 24 8.21 27.36 -18.16
C GLN A 24 7.09 28.41 -18.27
N SER A 25 7.23 29.36 -19.21
CA SER A 25 6.28 30.47 -19.28
C SER A 25 4.89 29.90 -19.56
N ARG A 26 3.95 30.12 -18.64
CA ARG A 26 2.56 29.67 -18.78
C ARG A 26 1.98 30.23 -20.08
N TYR A 27 1.15 29.44 -20.76
CA TYR A 27 0.53 29.86 -22.02
C TYR A 27 -0.35 31.11 -21.83
N ILE A 28 -1.10 31.14 -20.73
CA ILE A 28 -1.78 32.35 -20.25
C ILE A 28 -0.85 33.06 -19.26
N ASN A 29 -0.47 34.30 -19.56
CA ASN A 29 0.48 35.07 -18.75
C ASN A 29 -0.21 35.83 -17.60
N ASP A 30 0.59 36.36 -16.67
CA ASP A 30 0.06 37.05 -15.48
C ASP A 30 -0.71 38.34 -15.79
N GLU A 31 -0.37 39.05 -16.89
CA GLU A 31 -1.11 40.24 -17.33
C GLU A 31 -2.53 39.87 -17.79
N GLN A 32 -2.66 38.77 -18.55
CA GLN A 32 -3.94 38.22 -19.00
C GLN A 32 -4.77 37.73 -17.82
N VAL A 33 -4.16 37.03 -16.86
CA VAL A 33 -4.81 36.64 -15.60
C VAL A 33 -5.34 37.87 -14.87
N ALA A 34 -4.49 38.88 -14.64
CA ALA A 34 -4.88 40.10 -13.93
C ALA A 34 -6.03 40.85 -14.63
N ALA A 35 -6.02 40.91 -15.97
CA ALA A 35 -7.09 41.52 -16.74
C ALA A 35 -8.43 40.80 -16.55
N VAL A 36 -8.45 39.46 -16.60
CA VAL A 36 -9.67 38.65 -16.40
C VAL A 36 -10.18 38.75 -14.96
N VAL A 37 -9.28 38.73 -13.98
CA VAL A 37 -9.65 38.95 -12.57
C VAL A 37 -10.30 40.32 -12.39
N GLY A 38 -9.71 41.37 -12.99
CA GLY A 38 -10.29 42.72 -12.95
C GLY A 38 -11.70 42.78 -13.53
N GLN A 39 -11.95 42.12 -14.67
CA GLN A 39 -13.28 42.06 -15.30
C GLN A 39 -14.30 41.34 -14.39
N LEU A 40 -13.95 40.19 -13.83
CA LEU A 40 -14.84 39.44 -12.94
C LEU A 40 -15.15 40.21 -11.65
N VAL A 41 -14.16 40.92 -11.09
CA VAL A 41 -14.36 41.77 -9.91
C VAL A 41 -15.27 42.96 -10.23
N GLU A 42 -15.17 43.54 -11.42
CA GLU A 42 -16.09 44.60 -11.87
C GLU A 42 -17.52 44.07 -12.04
N MET A 43 -17.67 42.83 -12.53
CA MET A 43 -18.98 42.19 -12.73
C MET A 43 -19.67 41.74 -11.43
N HIS A 44 -18.91 41.26 -10.44
CA HIS A 44 -19.45 40.56 -9.27
C HIS A 44 -19.13 41.23 -7.92
N GLY A 45 -18.25 42.22 -7.90
CA GLY A 45 -17.90 43.01 -6.70
C GLY A 45 -16.67 42.52 -5.93
N SER A 46 -16.13 43.40 -5.08
CA SER A 46 -14.87 43.21 -4.34
C SER A 46 -14.84 42.08 -3.30
N PRO A 47 -15.94 41.69 -2.61
CA PRO A 47 -15.89 40.59 -1.63
C PRO A 47 -15.48 39.23 -2.21
N ALA A 48 -15.56 39.05 -3.53
CA ALA A 48 -15.19 37.83 -4.24
C ALA A 48 -13.73 37.83 -4.77
N ASN A 49 -12.95 38.89 -4.51
CA ASN A 49 -11.67 39.11 -5.19
C ASN A 49 -10.66 37.97 -5.03
N GLU A 50 -10.44 37.48 -3.81
CA GLU A 50 -9.49 36.37 -3.57
C GLU A 50 -9.94 35.06 -4.21
N HIS A 51 -11.25 34.78 -4.14
CA HIS A 51 -11.83 33.59 -4.77
C HIS A 51 -11.72 33.64 -6.30
N ILE A 52 -12.06 34.79 -6.91
CA ILE A 52 -11.92 35.03 -8.36
C ILE A 52 -10.45 34.86 -8.76
N ALA A 53 -9.54 35.54 -8.06
CA ALA A 53 -8.12 35.50 -8.38
C ALA A 53 -7.56 34.07 -8.31
N ARG A 54 -7.92 33.30 -7.28
CA ARG A 54 -7.51 31.91 -7.13
C ARG A 54 -8.08 31.04 -8.26
N GLY A 55 -9.38 31.11 -8.53
CA GLY A 55 -10.02 30.33 -9.59
C GLY A 55 -9.43 30.61 -10.98
N VAL A 56 -9.29 31.88 -11.36
CA VAL A 56 -8.71 32.27 -12.66
C VAL A 56 -7.26 31.79 -12.80
N ARG A 57 -6.46 31.89 -11.73
CA ARG A 57 -5.06 31.41 -11.73
C ARG A 57 -4.99 29.89 -11.87
N GLN A 58 -5.85 29.14 -11.17
CA GLN A 58 -5.92 27.68 -11.25
C GLN A 58 -6.22 27.20 -12.68
N VAL A 59 -7.13 27.88 -13.38
CA VAL A 59 -7.43 27.62 -14.80
C VAL A 59 -6.23 27.96 -15.68
N ALA A 60 -5.64 29.16 -15.52
CA ALA A 60 -4.51 29.62 -16.32
C ALA A 60 -3.28 28.68 -16.23
N GLU A 61 -3.01 28.12 -15.05
CA GLU A 61 -1.93 27.15 -14.82
C GLU A 61 -2.06 25.86 -15.63
N ARG A 62 -3.28 25.49 -16.02
CA ARG A 62 -3.58 24.22 -16.70
C ARG A 62 -4.11 24.41 -18.13
N TRP A 63 -4.30 25.67 -18.53
CA TRP A 63 -4.73 26.05 -19.87
C TRP A 63 -3.57 25.93 -20.86
N ARG A 64 -3.79 25.15 -21.91
CA ARG A 64 -2.84 24.91 -23.00
C ARG A 64 -3.37 25.56 -24.28
N GLU A 65 -2.50 25.72 -25.27
CA GLU A 65 -2.88 26.24 -26.60
C GLU A 65 -4.04 25.43 -27.22
N SER A 66 -4.08 24.12 -26.97
CA SER A 66 -5.14 23.22 -27.43
C SER A 66 -6.53 23.55 -26.86
N ASP A 67 -6.62 24.25 -25.73
CA ASP A 67 -7.88 24.55 -25.06
C ASP A 67 -8.52 25.86 -25.58
N GLY A 68 -7.70 26.71 -26.21
CA GLY A 68 -8.12 27.95 -26.88
C GLY A 68 -7.17 29.12 -26.65
N THR A 69 -7.42 30.23 -27.34
CA THR A 69 -6.64 31.47 -27.24
C THR A 69 -6.86 32.19 -25.90
N ALA A 70 -6.06 33.22 -25.62
CA ALA A 70 -6.24 34.06 -24.43
C ALA A 70 -7.62 34.75 -24.37
N GLU A 71 -8.18 35.12 -25.52
CA GLU A 71 -9.54 35.67 -25.60
C GLU A 71 -10.59 34.61 -25.23
N GLN A 72 -10.39 33.37 -25.68
CA GLN A 72 -11.29 32.25 -25.34
C GLN A 72 -11.16 31.86 -23.86
N PHE A 73 -9.97 31.96 -23.28
CA PHE A 73 -9.76 31.84 -21.84
C PHE A 73 -10.54 32.91 -21.07
N ALA A 74 -10.43 34.19 -21.46
CA ALA A 74 -11.16 35.28 -20.82
C ALA A 74 -12.69 35.10 -20.92
N GLN A 75 -13.19 34.72 -22.11
CA GLN A 75 -14.60 34.44 -22.34
C GLN A 75 -15.08 33.23 -21.50
N PHE A 76 -14.26 32.20 -21.39
CA PHE A 76 -14.58 31.04 -20.56
C PHE A 76 -14.73 31.46 -19.10
N CYS A 77 -13.72 32.13 -18.52
CA CYS A 77 -13.74 32.56 -17.13
C CYS A 77 -14.93 33.48 -16.81
N THR A 78 -15.22 34.46 -17.68
CA THR A 78 -16.34 35.39 -17.48
C THR A 78 -17.71 34.73 -17.63
N SER A 79 -17.84 33.66 -18.42
CA SER A 79 -19.11 32.95 -18.62
C SER A 79 -19.37 31.81 -17.62
N GLN A 80 -18.31 31.21 -17.07
CA GLN A 80 -18.41 30.03 -16.20
C GLN A 80 -18.19 30.33 -14.72
N TYR A 81 -17.85 31.58 -14.35
CA TYR A 81 -17.74 31.95 -12.95
C TYR A 81 -19.11 32.02 -12.28
N ILE A 82 -19.25 31.37 -11.14
CA ILE A 82 -20.50 31.25 -10.38
C ILE A 82 -20.37 32.09 -9.11
N ALA A 83 -20.92 33.31 -9.16
CA ALA A 83 -20.89 34.25 -8.03
C ALA A 83 -21.87 33.86 -6.91
N ASP A 84 -23.00 33.25 -7.25
CA ASP A 84 -24.04 32.83 -6.31
C ASP A 84 -23.64 31.53 -5.58
N PRO A 85 -23.45 31.54 -4.24
CA PRO A 85 -23.10 30.35 -3.47
C PRO A 85 -24.09 29.19 -3.63
N ASP A 86 -25.39 29.47 -3.78
CA ASP A 86 -26.41 28.43 -3.89
C ASP A 86 -26.31 27.72 -5.25
N GLN A 87 -26.09 28.47 -6.33
CA GLN A 87 -25.83 27.88 -7.66
C GLN A 87 -24.51 27.12 -7.70
N ARG A 88 -23.53 27.56 -6.91
CA ARG A 88 -22.27 26.85 -6.79
C ARG A 88 -22.49 25.51 -6.10
N GLN A 89 -23.22 25.46 -4.99
CA GLN A 89 -23.56 24.19 -4.35
C GLN A 89 -24.31 23.24 -5.30
N VAL A 90 -25.33 23.72 -6.01
CA VAL A 90 -26.05 22.92 -7.03
C VAL A 90 -25.09 22.39 -8.12
N THR A 91 -24.06 23.14 -8.46
CA THR A 91 -23.05 22.70 -9.43
C THR A 91 -22.16 21.62 -8.83
N ALA A 92 -21.75 21.75 -7.57
CA ALA A 92 -20.98 20.72 -6.85
C ALA A 92 -21.75 19.40 -6.77
N ASP A 93 -23.05 19.45 -6.44
CA ASP A 93 -23.92 18.26 -6.38
C ASP A 93 -24.00 17.55 -7.75
N ARG A 94 -24.06 18.31 -8.85
CA ARG A 94 -24.05 17.74 -10.21
C ARG A 94 -22.72 17.09 -10.58
N PHE A 95 -21.61 17.69 -10.14
CA PHE A 95 -20.29 17.08 -10.30
C PHE A 95 -20.19 15.78 -9.53
N GLU A 96 -20.68 15.80 -8.29
CA GLU A 96 -20.72 14.64 -7.41
C GLU A 96 -21.49 13.47 -8.04
N ASP A 97 -22.72 13.69 -8.51
CA ASP A 97 -23.53 12.66 -9.18
C ASP A 97 -22.83 12.09 -10.43
N ALA A 98 -22.21 12.96 -11.24
CA ALA A 98 -21.49 12.57 -12.43
C ALA A 98 -20.25 11.74 -12.09
N PHE A 99 -19.50 12.13 -11.05
CA PHE A 99 -18.29 11.43 -10.61
C PHE A 99 -18.63 10.06 -10.03
N ALA A 100 -19.68 9.97 -9.20
CA ALA A 100 -20.17 8.71 -8.66
C ALA A 100 -20.52 7.73 -9.80
N THR A 101 -21.16 8.23 -10.86
CA THR A 101 -21.48 7.42 -12.06
C THR A 101 -20.22 6.97 -12.79
N MET A 102 -19.34 7.90 -13.19
CA MET A 102 -18.16 7.58 -14.00
C MET A 102 -17.17 6.68 -13.26
N TRP A 103 -16.78 7.05 -12.04
CA TRP A 103 -15.82 6.28 -11.25
C TRP A 103 -16.39 4.91 -10.86
N GLY A 104 -17.69 4.83 -10.62
CA GLY A 104 -18.39 3.58 -10.38
C GLY A 104 -18.23 2.59 -11.55
N HIS A 105 -18.49 3.05 -12.77
CA HIS A 105 -18.37 2.22 -13.96
C HIS A 105 -16.91 1.91 -14.33
N PHE A 106 -15.96 2.82 -14.10
CA PHE A 106 -14.54 2.49 -14.27
C PHE A 106 -14.10 1.39 -13.33
N ARG A 107 -14.57 1.40 -12.08
CA ARG A 107 -14.30 0.35 -11.09
C ARG A 107 -14.89 -0.99 -11.52
N GLU A 108 -16.14 -0.99 -11.98
CA GLU A 108 -16.84 -2.16 -12.52
C GLU A 108 -16.07 -2.77 -13.71
N MET A 109 -15.73 -1.96 -14.71
CA MET A 109 -14.96 -2.43 -15.88
C MET A 109 -13.59 -2.98 -15.48
N GLY A 110 -12.85 -2.29 -14.61
CA GLY A 110 -11.54 -2.74 -14.15
C GLY A 110 -11.61 -4.12 -13.48
N ARG A 111 -12.58 -4.31 -12.58
CA ARG A 111 -12.83 -5.59 -11.89
C ARG A 111 -13.14 -6.72 -12.89
N ASP A 112 -14.01 -6.45 -13.86
CA ASP A 112 -14.46 -7.48 -14.78
C ASP A 112 -13.35 -7.85 -15.78
N LEU A 113 -12.51 -6.90 -16.17
CA LEU A 113 -11.35 -7.13 -17.05
C LEU A 113 -10.18 -7.83 -16.34
N SER A 114 -10.05 -7.71 -15.02
CA SER A 114 -9.06 -8.45 -14.21
C SER A 114 -9.56 -9.80 -13.70
N TRP A 115 -10.80 -10.18 -14.00
CA TRP A 115 -11.50 -11.30 -13.36
C TRP A 115 -10.70 -12.62 -13.39
N HIS A 116 -10.10 -12.97 -14.53
CA HIS A 116 -9.37 -14.23 -14.67
C HIS A 116 -8.01 -14.24 -13.94
N LEU A 117 -7.39 -13.07 -13.75
CA LEU A 117 -6.18 -12.91 -12.93
C LEU A 117 -6.50 -13.12 -11.46
N ASP A 118 -7.58 -12.48 -11.00
CA ASP A 118 -7.95 -12.45 -9.59
C ASP A 118 -8.63 -13.75 -9.12
N ILE A 119 -9.51 -14.31 -9.94
CA ILE A 119 -10.39 -15.43 -9.58
C ILE A 119 -9.92 -16.73 -10.23
N ALA A 120 -9.96 -17.81 -9.46
CA ALA A 120 -9.58 -19.15 -9.88
C ALA A 120 -10.59 -19.77 -10.88
N THR A 121 -10.58 -19.28 -12.11
CA THR A 121 -11.51 -19.66 -13.20
C THR A 121 -10.89 -20.62 -14.23
N GLY A 122 -9.75 -21.25 -13.90
CA GLY A 122 -8.97 -22.14 -14.78
C GLY A 122 -7.56 -21.64 -15.07
N PRO A 123 -6.83 -22.21 -16.05
CA PRO A 123 -5.49 -21.74 -16.41
C PRO A 123 -5.50 -20.35 -17.07
N LEU A 124 -4.59 -19.47 -16.64
CA LEU A 124 -4.42 -18.14 -17.24
C LEU A 124 -4.02 -18.24 -18.71
N GLN A 125 -4.57 -17.34 -19.52
CA GLN A 125 -4.26 -17.17 -20.92
C GLN A 125 -3.45 -15.88 -21.15
N PRO A 126 -2.61 -15.80 -22.19
CA PRO A 126 -1.87 -14.57 -22.51
C PRO A 126 -2.75 -13.32 -22.65
N ILE A 127 -4.00 -13.49 -23.13
CA ILE A 127 -4.94 -12.38 -23.29
C ILE A 127 -5.45 -11.81 -21.96
N ASP A 128 -5.48 -12.61 -20.89
CA ASP A 128 -5.99 -12.15 -19.59
C ASP A 128 -5.11 -11.03 -19.05
N TYR A 129 -3.78 -11.18 -19.16
CA TYR A 129 -2.82 -10.15 -18.79
C TYR A 129 -2.98 -8.87 -19.63
N MET A 130 -3.39 -8.99 -20.90
CA MET A 130 -3.62 -7.83 -21.76
C MET A 130 -4.87 -7.05 -21.32
N PHE A 131 -5.95 -7.76 -20.95
CA PHE A 131 -7.15 -7.12 -20.42
C PHE A 131 -6.92 -6.48 -19.05
N ALA A 132 -6.23 -7.16 -18.14
CA ALA A 132 -5.92 -6.61 -16.82
C ALA A 132 -5.04 -5.34 -16.88
N ARG A 133 -4.20 -5.21 -17.91
CA ARG A 133 -3.36 -4.02 -18.13
C ARG A 133 -4.15 -2.83 -18.69
N TYR A 134 -5.36 -3.04 -19.22
CA TYR A 134 -6.15 -1.96 -19.82
C TYR A 134 -6.82 -1.12 -18.72
N SER A 135 -6.52 0.18 -18.67
CA SER A 135 -7.14 1.10 -17.72
C SER A 135 -8.27 1.88 -18.39
N ALA A 136 -9.52 1.51 -18.11
CA ALA A 136 -10.71 2.16 -18.68
C ALA A 136 -10.81 3.65 -18.31
N SER A 137 -10.18 4.08 -17.21
CA SER A 137 -10.18 5.47 -16.74
C SER A 137 -8.98 6.28 -17.23
N ALA A 138 -8.06 5.72 -18.03
CA ALA A 138 -6.79 6.37 -18.39
C ALA A 138 -6.98 7.76 -19.01
N HIS A 139 -8.04 7.95 -19.82
CA HIS A 139 -8.35 9.22 -20.49
C HIS A 139 -9.21 10.18 -19.67
N TRP A 140 -9.77 9.76 -18.53
CA TRP A 140 -10.80 10.53 -17.83
C TRP A 140 -10.37 11.96 -17.52
N THR A 141 -9.20 12.16 -16.91
CA THR A 141 -8.70 13.50 -16.58
C THR A 141 -8.47 14.33 -17.85
N GLU A 142 -7.85 13.75 -18.88
CA GLU A 142 -7.58 14.42 -20.15
C GLU A 142 -8.87 14.88 -20.85
N ASP A 143 -9.90 14.03 -20.86
CA ASP A 143 -11.21 14.32 -21.46
C ASP A 143 -11.94 15.42 -20.66
N MET A 144 -11.83 15.42 -19.33
CA MET A 144 -12.42 16.47 -18.48
C MET A 144 -11.79 17.84 -18.75
N PHE A 145 -10.50 17.90 -19.06
CA PHE A 145 -9.86 19.16 -19.48
C PHE A 145 -10.23 19.55 -20.91
N THR A 146 -10.20 18.59 -21.85
CA THR A 146 -10.51 18.84 -23.27
C THR A 146 -11.96 19.32 -23.47
N SER A 147 -12.90 18.77 -22.69
CA SER A 147 -14.31 19.21 -22.64
C SER A 147 -14.54 20.48 -21.81
N LYS A 148 -13.49 21.02 -21.17
CA LYS A 148 -13.49 22.18 -20.27
C LYS A 148 -14.28 22.00 -18.96
N ILE A 149 -14.77 20.80 -18.67
CA ILE A 149 -15.48 20.47 -17.43
C ILE A 149 -14.56 20.67 -16.20
N ALA A 150 -13.30 20.20 -16.29
CA ALA A 150 -12.31 20.39 -15.23
C ALA A 150 -12.06 21.87 -14.94
N PHE A 151 -12.07 22.73 -15.96
CA PHE A 151 -11.87 24.17 -15.78
C PHE A 151 -13.05 24.84 -15.08
N VAL A 152 -14.28 24.34 -15.21
CA VAL A 152 -15.43 24.84 -14.44
C VAL A 152 -15.22 24.55 -12.95
N ALA A 153 -14.75 23.35 -12.60
CA ALA A 153 -14.44 23.01 -11.21
C ALA A 153 -13.29 23.88 -10.68
N LEU A 154 -12.18 23.97 -11.40
CA LEU A 154 -11.01 24.78 -10.99
C LEU A 154 -11.29 26.28 -10.93
N LEU A 155 -12.24 26.81 -11.69
CA LEU A 155 -12.61 28.23 -11.63
C LEU A 155 -13.44 28.54 -10.38
N ASN A 156 -14.25 27.59 -9.93
CA ASN A 156 -15.29 27.82 -8.93
C ASN A 156 -15.00 27.21 -7.56
N TYR A 157 -14.04 26.28 -7.47
CA TYR A 157 -13.63 25.64 -6.22
C TYR A 157 -12.10 25.73 -6.05
N PRO A 158 -11.63 26.13 -4.87
CA PRO A 158 -10.21 26.25 -4.58
C PRO A 158 -9.52 24.88 -4.43
N LEU A 159 -8.34 24.74 -5.05
CA LEU A 159 -7.39 23.67 -4.78
C LEU A 159 -6.58 24.02 -3.54
N TYR A 160 -6.54 23.14 -2.54
CA TYR A 160 -5.79 23.36 -1.30
C TYR A 160 -4.49 22.58 -1.26
N SER A 161 -3.44 23.24 -0.75
CA SER A 161 -2.21 22.57 -0.32
C SER A 161 -2.44 21.82 0.99
N LEU A 162 -1.57 20.85 1.31
CA LEU A 162 -1.66 20.12 2.58
C LEU A 162 -1.65 21.06 3.81
N PRO A 163 -0.76 22.07 3.92
CA PRO A 163 -0.79 22.99 5.06
C PRO A 163 -2.14 23.70 5.23
N GLU A 164 -2.77 24.12 4.13
CA GLU A 164 -4.10 24.76 4.18
C GLU A 164 -5.19 23.77 4.63
N LEU A 165 -5.12 22.50 4.20
CA LEU A 165 -6.03 21.45 4.65
C LEU A 165 -5.89 21.17 6.15
N LEU A 166 -4.66 21.09 6.65
CA LEU A 166 -4.37 20.82 8.07
C LEU A 166 -4.79 21.99 8.97
N GLU A 167 -4.55 23.23 8.54
CA GLU A 167 -4.90 24.43 9.31
C GLU A 167 -6.40 24.75 9.25
N GLY A 168 -6.99 24.74 8.06
CA GLY A 168 -8.37 25.18 7.83
C GLY A 168 -9.41 24.08 7.99
N GLY A 169 -9.06 22.84 7.62
CA GLY A 169 -9.95 21.68 7.58
C GLY A 169 -10.78 21.44 8.85
N PRO A 170 -10.24 21.60 10.07
CA PRO A 170 -11.00 21.43 11.30
C PRO A 170 -12.20 22.37 11.46
N ALA A 171 -12.21 23.52 10.77
CA ALA A 171 -13.30 24.49 10.81
C ALA A 171 -14.31 24.35 9.66
N TRP A 172 -14.07 23.42 8.72
CA TRP A 172 -14.88 23.27 7.51
C TRP A 172 -16.16 22.46 7.75
N THR A 173 -17.21 22.82 7.02
CA THR A 173 -18.43 22.01 6.94
C THR A 173 -18.21 20.80 6.03
N ARG A 174 -19.14 19.83 6.10
CA ARG A 174 -19.19 18.67 5.19
C ARG A 174 -19.23 19.08 3.72
N ASP A 175 -20.10 20.02 3.36
CA ASP A 175 -20.19 20.58 2.00
C ASP A 175 -18.85 21.14 1.52
N TYR A 176 -18.15 21.86 2.40
CA TYR A 176 -16.88 22.49 2.06
C TYR A 176 -15.77 21.47 1.83
N TRP A 177 -15.71 20.42 2.67
CA TRP A 177 -14.83 19.27 2.44
C TRP A 177 -15.12 18.60 1.09
N ALA A 178 -16.40 18.38 0.76
CA ALA A 178 -16.79 17.77 -0.52
C ALA A 178 -16.34 18.64 -1.71
N GLN A 179 -16.54 19.96 -1.63
CA GLN A 179 -16.07 20.91 -2.65
C GLN A 179 -14.54 20.92 -2.79
N ALA A 180 -13.80 20.80 -1.69
CA ALA A 180 -12.35 20.68 -1.72
C ALA A 180 -11.91 19.39 -2.45
N ARG A 181 -12.55 18.24 -2.19
CA ARG A 181 -12.29 16.97 -2.89
C ARG A 181 -12.63 17.03 -4.37
N LEU A 182 -13.71 17.73 -4.73
CA LEU A 182 -14.05 18.01 -6.12
C LEU A 182 -12.91 18.73 -6.83
N ALA A 183 -12.40 19.82 -6.26
CA ALA A 183 -11.27 20.56 -6.86
C ALA A 183 -10.02 19.68 -6.98
N SER A 184 -9.67 18.94 -5.91
CA SER A 184 -8.47 18.10 -5.85
C SER A 184 -8.39 17.03 -6.95
N SER A 185 -9.54 16.60 -7.47
CA SER A 185 -9.64 15.67 -8.62
C SER A 185 -8.98 16.22 -9.90
N PHE A 186 -8.76 17.54 -9.98
CA PHE A 186 -8.16 18.24 -11.12
C PHE A 186 -6.85 18.96 -10.76
N SER A 187 -6.20 18.55 -9.66
CA SER A 187 -4.89 19.07 -9.25
C SER A 187 -3.79 18.89 -10.31
N ALA A 188 -3.92 17.93 -11.22
CA ALA A 188 -2.99 17.70 -12.33
C ALA A 188 -3.69 17.30 -13.62
N ARG A 189 -3.00 17.52 -14.76
CA ARG A 189 -3.44 17.14 -16.12
C ARG A 189 -2.44 16.18 -16.74
N VAL A 190 -2.45 14.94 -16.26
CA VAL A 190 -1.60 13.86 -16.76
C VAL A 190 -2.20 13.31 -18.07
N PRO A 191 -1.42 13.20 -19.17
CA PRO A 191 -1.89 12.59 -20.41
C PRO A 191 -2.25 11.12 -20.23
N ALA A 192 -3.24 10.63 -20.98
CA ALA A 192 -3.69 9.24 -20.85
C ALA A 192 -2.59 8.22 -21.15
N GLU A 193 -1.72 8.49 -22.13
CA GLU A 193 -0.58 7.63 -22.46
C GLU A 193 0.34 7.42 -21.25
N VAL A 194 0.58 8.47 -20.47
CA VAL A 194 1.40 8.39 -19.24
C VAL A 194 0.68 7.58 -18.17
N SER A 195 -0.61 7.85 -17.92
CA SER A 195 -1.41 7.08 -16.96
C SER A 195 -1.49 5.59 -17.31
N GLN A 196 -1.69 5.27 -18.59
CA GLN A 196 -1.76 3.90 -19.10
C GLN A 196 -0.39 3.19 -19.00
N HIS A 197 0.71 3.92 -19.24
CA HIS A 197 2.05 3.39 -19.05
C HIS A 197 2.35 3.09 -17.58
N ILE A 198 1.97 3.97 -16.65
CA ILE A 198 2.08 3.72 -15.21
C ILE A 198 1.30 2.46 -14.83
N SER A 199 0.03 2.36 -15.20
CA SER A 199 -0.81 1.19 -14.89
C SER A 199 -0.22 -0.11 -15.44
N SER A 200 0.26 -0.11 -16.68
CA SER A 200 0.90 -1.28 -17.28
C SER A 200 2.19 -1.69 -16.56
N THR A 201 2.99 -0.72 -16.11
CA THR A 201 4.26 -0.99 -15.40
C THR A 201 4.02 -1.61 -14.02
N TYR A 202 3.04 -1.11 -13.26
CA TYR A 202 2.68 -1.68 -11.95
C TYR A 202 2.11 -3.08 -12.10
N THR A 203 1.22 -3.30 -13.07
CA THR A 203 0.67 -4.64 -13.38
C THR A 203 1.77 -5.63 -13.77
N ALA A 204 2.85 -5.17 -14.41
CA ALA A 204 4.00 -6.03 -14.73
C ALA A 204 4.83 -6.39 -13.49
N GLY A 205 4.99 -5.47 -12.53
CA GLY A 205 5.62 -5.74 -11.24
C GLY A 205 4.81 -6.75 -10.42
N ASP A 206 3.50 -6.51 -10.28
CA ASP A 206 2.57 -7.40 -9.58
C ASP A 206 2.58 -8.82 -10.18
N ALA A 207 2.49 -8.92 -11.52
CA ALA A 207 2.56 -10.21 -12.19
C ALA A 207 3.90 -10.94 -11.98
N TYR A 208 5.03 -10.22 -11.93
CA TYR A 208 6.34 -10.80 -11.62
C TYR A 208 6.35 -11.36 -10.19
N ILE A 209 5.92 -10.57 -9.21
CA ILE A 209 5.92 -10.93 -7.80
C ILE A 209 4.93 -12.07 -7.50
N GLY A 210 3.71 -11.99 -8.02
CA GLY A 210 2.66 -13.00 -7.84
C GLY A 210 2.96 -14.33 -8.52
N ALA A 211 3.80 -14.35 -9.56
CA ALA A 211 4.23 -15.56 -10.23
C ALA A 211 5.56 -16.13 -9.73
N TYR A 212 6.24 -15.50 -8.77
CA TYR A 212 7.57 -15.90 -8.31
C TYR A 212 7.48 -17.02 -7.24
N ASN A 213 7.53 -18.28 -7.65
CA ASN A 213 7.43 -19.42 -6.73
C ASN A 213 8.74 -20.17 -6.54
N ILE A 214 8.94 -20.67 -5.33
CA ILE A 214 10.04 -21.57 -4.95
C ILE A 214 9.44 -22.92 -4.54
N TYR A 215 9.99 -24.00 -5.08
CA TYR A 215 9.67 -25.35 -4.64
C TYR A 215 10.61 -25.74 -3.49
N MET A 216 10.09 -25.69 -2.27
CA MET A 216 10.90 -25.79 -1.06
C MET A 216 11.52 -27.18 -0.88
N HIS A 217 10.85 -28.24 -1.35
CA HIS A 217 11.39 -29.61 -1.36
C HIS A 217 12.73 -29.70 -2.10
N HIS A 218 12.92 -28.85 -3.11
CA HIS A 218 14.08 -28.81 -3.99
C HIS A 218 15.25 -27.98 -3.46
N LEU A 219 15.10 -27.39 -2.27
CA LEU A 219 16.19 -26.74 -1.57
C LEU A 219 16.98 -27.77 -0.75
N LEU A 220 18.27 -27.84 -1.00
CA LEU A 220 19.19 -28.76 -0.35
C LEU A 220 20.08 -28.03 0.66
N THR A 221 20.29 -28.67 1.80
CA THR A 221 21.33 -28.27 2.76
C THR A 221 22.73 -28.53 2.16
N ALA A 222 23.77 -28.02 2.82
CA ALA A 222 25.16 -28.27 2.42
C ALA A 222 25.50 -29.78 2.29
N ASP A 223 24.88 -30.63 3.10
CA ASP A 223 25.04 -32.10 3.08
C ASP A 223 24.00 -32.84 2.22
N GLY A 224 23.18 -32.12 1.45
CA GLY A 224 22.24 -32.69 0.47
C GLY A 224 20.91 -33.17 1.05
N ARG A 225 20.56 -32.79 2.28
CA ARG A 225 19.26 -33.10 2.90
C ARG A 225 18.18 -32.15 2.38
N ARG A 226 16.95 -32.67 2.32
CA ARG A 226 15.72 -31.90 2.09
C ARG A 226 15.04 -31.67 3.43
N LEU A 227 14.79 -30.41 3.79
CA LEU A 227 14.13 -30.07 5.06
C LEU A 227 12.61 -29.91 4.92
N PHE A 228 12.14 -29.68 3.70
CA PHE A 228 10.75 -29.38 3.41
C PHE A 228 10.03 -30.56 2.74
N PRO A 229 8.72 -30.72 3.01
CA PRO A 229 7.92 -31.78 2.40
C PRO A 229 7.80 -31.57 0.88
N ARG A 230 7.45 -32.65 0.20
CA ARG A 230 7.15 -32.64 -1.24
C ARG A 230 5.99 -31.70 -1.53
N GLU A 231 5.94 -31.21 -2.76
CA GLU A 231 4.88 -30.36 -3.32
C GLU A 231 4.73 -28.99 -2.64
N LEU A 232 5.54 -28.69 -1.61
CA LEU A 232 5.53 -27.39 -0.95
C LEU A 232 6.07 -26.31 -1.88
N LYS A 233 5.13 -25.61 -2.51
CA LYS A 233 5.36 -24.49 -3.43
C LYS A 233 4.94 -23.19 -2.77
N LEU A 234 5.90 -22.30 -2.56
CA LEU A 234 5.69 -21.03 -1.86
C LEU A 234 5.87 -19.86 -2.82
N VAL A 235 4.92 -18.91 -2.81
CA VAL A 235 5.12 -17.60 -3.45
C VAL A 235 6.11 -16.82 -2.61
N SER A 236 7.21 -16.36 -3.23
CA SER A 236 8.33 -15.69 -2.54
C SER A 236 7.89 -14.50 -1.69
N HIS A 237 7.01 -13.66 -2.25
CA HIS A 237 6.54 -12.45 -1.59
C HIS A 237 5.88 -12.69 -0.23
N TRP A 238 5.07 -13.74 -0.14
CA TRP A 238 4.10 -13.90 0.95
C TRP A 238 4.41 -15.11 1.81
N ASN A 239 4.65 -16.25 1.19
CA ASN A 239 4.59 -17.51 1.89
C ASN A 239 5.93 -17.91 2.54
N LEU A 240 7.07 -17.37 2.11
CA LEU A 240 8.36 -17.64 2.76
C LEU A 240 8.38 -17.16 4.20
N ARG A 241 7.90 -15.93 4.45
CA ARG A 241 7.78 -15.39 5.82
C ARG A 241 6.84 -16.24 6.66
N ASP A 242 5.71 -16.65 6.10
CA ASP A 242 4.70 -17.41 6.84
C ASP A 242 5.22 -18.81 7.20
N GLU A 243 5.90 -19.48 6.28
CA GLU A 243 6.55 -20.77 6.53
C GLU A 243 7.63 -20.64 7.63
N LEU A 244 8.41 -19.55 7.60
CA LEU A 244 9.39 -19.25 8.65
C LEU A 244 8.71 -19.06 10.02
N LYS A 245 7.56 -18.37 10.05
CA LYS A 245 6.75 -18.19 11.26
C LYS A 245 6.19 -19.51 11.77
N ALA A 246 5.70 -20.38 10.90
CA ALA A 246 5.17 -21.70 11.26
C ALA A 246 6.24 -22.58 11.92
N ALA A 247 7.48 -22.51 11.43
CA ALA A 247 8.60 -23.30 11.95
C ALA A 247 8.95 -23.04 13.43
N TYR A 248 8.49 -21.95 14.08
CA TYR A 248 8.72 -21.78 15.53
C TYR A 248 8.05 -22.86 16.40
N ALA A 249 7.01 -23.52 15.90
CA ALA A 249 6.32 -24.59 16.62
C ALA A 249 7.00 -25.96 16.47
N GLU A 250 7.94 -26.09 15.53
CA GLU A 250 8.53 -27.37 15.15
C GLU A 250 9.83 -27.68 15.92
N PRO A 251 10.05 -28.92 16.40
CA PRO A 251 11.27 -29.30 17.11
C PRO A 251 12.56 -29.10 16.32
N ASP A 252 12.52 -29.26 14.99
CA ASP A 252 13.62 -29.03 14.04
C ASP A 252 13.49 -27.69 13.29
N GLY A 253 12.61 -26.80 13.78
CA GLY A 253 12.22 -25.58 13.10
C GLY A 253 13.35 -24.59 12.83
N LEU A 254 14.33 -24.49 13.73
CA LEU A 254 15.43 -23.54 13.59
C LEU A 254 16.25 -23.75 12.31
N GLU A 255 16.53 -25.00 11.94
CA GLU A 255 17.29 -25.30 10.71
C GLU A 255 16.49 -24.89 9.46
N ARG A 256 15.17 -25.06 9.48
CA ARG A 256 14.26 -24.61 8.41
C ARG A 256 14.22 -23.08 8.31
N GLN A 257 14.14 -22.39 9.45
CA GLN A 257 14.16 -20.92 9.51
C GLN A 257 15.46 -20.36 8.94
N GLU A 258 16.59 -20.98 9.26
CA GLU A 258 17.90 -20.58 8.73
C GLU A 258 18.00 -20.79 7.22
N MET A 259 17.45 -21.89 6.70
CA MET A 259 17.40 -22.15 5.25
C MET A 259 16.53 -21.14 4.51
N ILE A 260 15.34 -20.80 5.04
CA ILE A 260 14.45 -19.79 4.46
C ILE A 260 15.10 -18.41 4.52
N TYR A 261 15.75 -18.06 5.64
CA TYR A 261 16.45 -16.80 5.77
C TYR A 261 17.57 -16.66 4.75
N GLU A 262 18.40 -17.69 4.54
CA GLU A 262 19.44 -17.68 3.51
C GLU A 262 18.86 -17.55 2.09
N LEU A 263 17.76 -18.26 1.80
CA LEU A 263 17.02 -18.10 0.55
C LEU A 263 16.59 -16.65 0.33
N MET A 264 16.01 -16.01 1.35
CA MET A 264 15.59 -14.60 1.28
C MET A 264 16.79 -13.66 1.00
N LEU A 265 17.94 -13.89 1.64
CA LEU A 265 19.15 -13.10 1.38
C LEU A 265 19.63 -13.26 -0.07
N ARG A 266 19.58 -14.48 -0.63
CA ARG A 266 19.92 -14.70 -2.05
C ARG A 266 18.94 -14.04 -3.00
N ILE A 267 17.66 -13.96 -2.66
CA ILE A 267 16.65 -13.20 -3.43
C ILE A 267 16.96 -11.69 -3.37
N ILE A 268 17.25 -11.15 -2.19
CA ILE A 268 17.63 -9.73 -2.02
C ILE A 268 18.87 -9.40 -2.86
N ARG A 269 19.91 -10.24 -2.81
CA ARG A 269 21.14 -10.03 -3.57
C ARG A 269 21.00 -10.34 -5.07
N GLN A 270 19.84 -10.84 -5.51
CA GLN A 270 19.61 -11.39 -6.85
C GLN A 270 20.64 -12.47 -7.21
N GLU A 271 21.07 -13.29 -6.24
CA GLU A 271 22.03 -14.39 -6.41
C GLU A 271 21.37 -15.74 -6.67
N ILE A 272 20.04 -15.81 -6.56
CA ILE A 272 19.24 -16.99 -6.88
C ILE A 272 19.44 -17.42 -8.35
N PRO A 273 19.71 -18.70 -8.64
CA PRO A 273 19.76 -19.19 -10.01
C PRO A 273 18.40 -19.05 -10.72
N GLU A 274 18.39 -18.50 -11.93
CA GLU A 274 17.16 -18.30 -12.70
C GLU A 274 16.42 -19.63 -12.92
N ALA A 275 17.17 -20.72 -13.12
CA ALA A 275 16.64 -22.06 -13.35
C ALA A 275 15.82 -22.65 -12.19
N VAL A 276 15.92 -22.10 -10.98
CA VAL A 276 15.21 -22.61 -9.78
C VAL A 276 13.82 -21.98 -9.63
N VAL A 277 13.63 -20.78 -10.17
CA VAL A 277 12.35 -20.06 -10.05
C VAL A 277 11.27 -20.80 -10.85
N ASN A 278 10.15 -21.10 -10.20
CA ASN A 278 9.03 -21.85 -10.78
C ASN A 278 9.38 -23.24 -11.35
N ASN A 279 10.47 -23.87 -10.90
CA ASN A 279 10.95 -25.11 -11.49
C ASN A 279 11.11 -26.26 -10.47
N PRO A 280 10.28 -27.32 -10.53
CA PRO A 280 10.41 -28.51 -9.68
C PRO A 280 11.38 -29.55 -10.25
N ALA A 281 12.06 -29.28 -11.38
CA ALA A 281 12.94 -30.26 -12.04
C ALA A 281 14.42 -30.11 -11.68
N VAL A 282 14.75 -29.22 -10.76
CA VAL A 282 16.14 -28.96 -10.34
C VAL A 282 16.22 -28.94 -8.83
N ASP A 283 17.33 -29.44 -8.30
CA ASP A 283 17.70 -29.34 -6.89
C ASP A 283 18.77 -28.27 -6.71
N TRP A 284 18.59 -27.40 -5.71
CA TRP A 284 19.49 -26.28 -5.44
C TRP A 284 20.11 -26.36 -4.04
N ASN A 285 21.43 -26.48 -3.98
CA ASN A 285 22.17 -26.38 -2.74
C ASN A 285 22.44 -24.91 -2.41
N LEU A 286 21.74 -24.38 -1.39
CA LEU A 286 21.82 -22.98 -0.99
C LEU A 286 23.21 -22.57 -0.49
N SER A 287 24.00 -23.50 0.05
CA SER A 287 25.33 -23.18 0.57
C SER A 287 26.38 -23.11 -0.53
N THR A 288 26.38 -24.06 -1.47
CA THR A 288 27.37 -24.11 -2.56
C THR A 288 26.93 -23.33 -3.81
N ASN A 289 25.64 -22.97 -3.88
CA ASN A 289 24.99 -22.40 -5.07
C ASN A 289 25.03 -23.33 -6.30
N GLU A 290 25.09 -24.64 -6.07
CA GLU A 290 25.07 -25.64 -7.14
C GLU A 290 23.63 -26.04 -7.45
N VAL A 291 23.32 -26.12 -8.75
CA VAL A 291 22.04 -26.61 -9.26
C VAL A 291 22.27 -27.93 -9.98
N THR A 292 21.44 -28.93 -9.71
CA THR A 292 21.50 -30.25 -10.35
C THR A 292 20.12 -30.66 -10.84
N LEU A 293 20.05 -31.57 -11.82
CA LEU A 293 18.77 -32.13 -12.25
C LEU A 293 18.17 -32.97 -11.13
N ALA A 294 16.92 -32.67 -10.77
CA ALA A 294 16.25 -33.36 -9.69
C ALA A 294 15.97 -34.83 -10.07
N SER A 295 16.10 -35.72 -9.09
CA SER A 295 15.71 -37.13 -9.24
C SER A 295 14.21 -37.36 -9.12
N ASP A 296 13.50 -36.36 -8.65
CA ASP A 296 12.09 -36.39 -8.38
C ASP A 296 11.47 -35.09 -8.85
N ILE A 297 10.25 -35.12 -9.40
CA ILE A 297 9.57 -33.95 -9.94
C ILE A 297 8.19 -33.93 -9.31
N ASP A 298 7.94 -32.99 -8.41
CA ASP A 298 6.74 -32.90 -7.59
C ASP A 298 5.86 -31.70 -7.94
N GLY A 299 5.93 -31.24 -9.20
CA GLY A 299 5.14 -30.12 -9.68
C GLY A 299 5.05 -30.04 -11.19
N GLN A 300 4.29 -29.06 -11.68
CA GLN A 300 4.19 -28.79 -13.11
C GLN A 300 5.52 -28.20 -13.61
N LEU A 301 6.05 -28.82 -14.66
CA LEU A 301 7.25 -28.35 -15.33
C LEU A 301 7.06 -26.96 -15.96
N PRO A 302 8.11 -26.11 -15.98
CA PRO A 302 8.10 -24.87 -16.73
C PRO A 302 7.73 -25.09 -18.19
N THR A 303 7.00 -24.15 -18.79
CA THR A 303 6.66 -24.21 -20.21
C THR A 303 7.94 -24.19 -21.04
N GLY A 304 8.12 -25.17 -21.93
CA GLY A 304 9.32 -25.27 -22.76
C GLY A 304 10.54 -25.89 -22.05
N TRP A 305 10.36 -26.53 -20.89
CA TRP A 305 11.43 -27.29 -20.23
C TRP A 305 11.93 -28.44 -21.12
N THR A 306 13.24 -28.47 -21.43
CA THR A 306 13.87 -29.47 -22.33
C THR A 306 15.23 -29.97 -21.82
N ALA A 307 15.44 -30.07 -20.50
CA ALA A 307 16.73 -30.49 -19.97
C ALA A 307 17.13 -31.91 -20.42
N GLU A 308 18.37 -32.05 -20.89
CA GLU A 308 19.01 -33.34 -21.18
C GLU A 308 19.98 -33.69 -20.05
N GLY A 309 19.95 -34.93 -19.56
CA GLY A 309 20.83 -35.39 -18.49
C GLY A 309 20.17 -36.42 -17.58
N ALA A 310 20.96 -36.98 -16.66
CA ALA A 310 20.49 -37.85 -15.59
C ALA A 310 20.31 -37.06 -14.29
N PRO A 311 19.45 -37.51 -13.36
CA PRO A 311 19.38 -36.93 -12.03
C PRO A 311 20.74 -36.83 -11.33
N GLY A 312 21.00 -35.68 -10.70
CA GLY A 312 22.27 -35.35 -10.07
C GLY A 312 23.32 -34.75 -11.02
N ASP A 313 23.08 -34.75 -12.33
CA ASP A 313 23.93 -34.00 -13.26
C ASP A 313 23.81 -32.50 -12.99
N SER A 314 24.94 -31.78 -13.08
CA SER A 314 24.97 -30.32 -12.94
C SER A 314 24.09 -29.65 -13.99
N TYR A 315 23.33 -28.66 -13.55
CA TYR A 315 22.50 -27.81 -14.39
C TYR A 315 22.90 -26.34 -14.26
N ASP A 316 22.30 -25.47 -15.08
CA ASP A 316 22.60 -24.04 -15.09
C ASP A 316 22.32 -23.41 -13.71
N ASN A 317 23.36 -22.79 -13.15
CA ASN A 317 23.31 -22.07 -11.89
C ASN A 317 23.56 -20.57 -12.07
N GLN A 318 23.44 -20.05 -13.30
CA GLN A 318 23.48 -18.61 -13.55
C GLN A 318 22.40 -17.91 -12.74
N ARG A 319 22.83 -16.92 -11.95
CA ARG A 319 21.93 -16.08 -11.18
C ARG A 319 20.96 -15.35 -12.10
N GLU A 320 19.74 -15.13 -11.60
CA GLU A 320 18.81 -14.18 -12.18
C GLU A 320 19.52 -12.81 -12.31
N PRO A 321 19.31 -12.08 -13.42
CA PRO A 321 19.72 -10.68 -13.50
C PRO A 321 19.10 -9.86 -12.37
N ASP A 322 19.44 -8.58 -12.26
CA ASP A 322 18.84 -7.65 -11.29
C ASP A 322 17.36 -7.29 -11.62
N THR A 323 16.58 -8.24 -12.15
CA THR A 323 15.18 -8.13 -12.60
C THR A 323 14.28 -7.52 -11.54
N ARG A 324 14.37 -7.95 -10.27
CA ARG A 324 13.62 -7.39 -9.14
C ARG A 324 13.77 -5.87 -9.07
N TYR A 325 15.00 -5.39 -9.13
CA TYR A 325 15.33 -3.96 -9.10
C TYR A 325 15.03 -3.26 -10.44
N GLY A 326 15.07 -4.00 -11.55
CA GLY A 326 14.60 -3.53 -12.85
C GLY A 326 13.10 -3.15 -12.83
N HIS A 327 12.25 -3.93 -12.17
CA HIS A 327 10.84 -3.60 -11.98
C HIS A 327 10.65 -2.33 -11.13
N LEU A 328 11.39 -2.19 -10.03
CA LEU A 328 11.36 -0.98 -9.20
C LEU A 328 11.81 0.27 -9.98
N LEU A 329 12.92 0.20 -10.71
CA LEU A 329 13.36 1.31 -11.58
C LEU A 329 12.34 1.63 -12.67
N ALA A 330 11.70 0.61 -13.26
CA ALA A 330 10.66 0.83 -14.25
C ALA A 330 9.49 1.62 -13.66
N MET A 331 9.06 1.31 -12.43
CA MET A 331 8.03 2.08 -11.73
C MET A 331 8.46 3.52 -11.45
N PHE A 332 9.71 3.72 -10.98
CA PHE A 332 10.28 5.05 -10.75
C PHE A 332 10.28 5.88 -12.04
N HIS A 333 10.77 5.34 -13.15
CA HIS A 333 10.79 6.04 -14.44
C HIS A 333 9.39 6.29 -15.00
N ALA A 334 8.45 5.36 -14.82
CA ALA A 334 7.07 5.55 -15.24
C ALA A 334 6.39 6.69 -14.47
N GLN A 335 6.62 6.77 -13.15
CA GLN A 335 6.13 7.85 -12.30
C GLN A 335 6.83 9.18 -12.62
N GLY A 336 8.13 9.16 -12.92
CA GLY A 336 8.90 10.32 -13.36
C GLY A 336 8.36 10.98 -14.63
N LYS A 337 7.65 10.24 -15.49
CA LYS A 337 6.96 10.84 -16.65
C LYS A 337 5.77 11.71 -16.24
N ALA A 338 5.14 11.42 -15.10
CA ALA A 338 4.00 12.17 -14.58
C ALA A 338 4.42 13.44 -13.83
N ASP A 339 5.62 13.48 -13.26
CA ASP A 339 6.16 14.56 -12.42
C ASP A 339 5.92 15.97 -13.00
N GLN A 340 6.24 16.17 -14.28
CA GLN A 340 6.06 17.46 -14.97
C GLN A 340 4.60 17.98 -15.03
N TYR A 341 3.61 17.12 -14.80
CA TYR A 341 2.19 17.49 -14.83
C TYR A 341 1.63 17.84 -13.44
N TYR A 342 2.44 17.76 -12.40
CA TYR A 342 2.12 18.12 -11.03
C TYR A 342 2.95 19.35 -10.58
N PRO A 343 2.51 20.58 -10.90
CA PRO A 343 3.32 21.78 -10.68
C PRO A 343 3.63 22.06 -9.21
N HIS A 344 2.77 21.60 -8.30
CA HIS A 344 2.90 21.81 -6.85
C HIS A 344 3.32 20.55 -6.08
N LEU A 345 3.42 19.41 -6.76
CA LEU A 345 3.78 18.10 -6.18
C LEU A 345 4.68 17.32 -7.17
N PRO A 346 5.87 17.88 -7.49
CA PRO A 346 6.66 17.48 -8.64
C PRO A 346 7.26 16.07 -8.52
N THR A 347 7.30 15.45 -7.34
CA THR A 347 7.80 14.07 -7.17
C THR A 347 6.68 13.12 -6.75
N LEU A 348 6.90 11.81 -6.92
CA LEU A 348 6.00 10.81 -6.36
C LEU A 348 5.98 10.87 -4.84
N MET A 349 7.09 11.25 -4.19
CA MET A 349 7.14 11.45 -2.73
C MET A 349 6.12 12.52 -2.32
N ASP A 350 6.15 13.69 -2.94
CA ASP A 350 5.19 14.78 -2.67
C ASP A 350 3.74 14.29 -2.86
N ARG A 351 3.47 13.57 -3.96
CA ARG A 351 2.12 13.04 -4.23
C ARG A 351 1.69 11.99 -3.22
N ARG A 352 2.59 11.11 -2.82
CA ARG A 352 2.29 9.99 -1.89
C ARG A 352 2.11 10.46 -0.46
N PHE A 353 2.78 11.53 -0.04
CA PHE A 353 2.68 12.06 1.30
C PHE A 353 1.66 13.19 1.39
N GLU A 354 1.77 14.20 0.54
CA GLU A 354 0.92 15.38 0.67
C GLU A 354 -0.48 15.23 0.08
N ARG A 355 -0.64 14.45 -0.98
CA ARG A 355 -1.95 14.25 -1.64
C ARG A 355 -2.63 12.95 -1.23
N ASP A 356 -1.93 11.83 -1.32
CA ASP A 356 -2.56 10.51 -1.14
C ASP A 356 -2.72 10.16 0.35
N ARG A 357 -1.72 10.50 1.19
CA ARG A 357 -1.79 10.29 2.64
C ARG A 357 -2.34 11.48 3.39
N GLU A 358 -2.11 12.69 2.86
CA GLU A 358 -2.33 13.96 3.55
C GLU A 358 -1.61 14.03 4.90
N MET A 359 -0.36 13.54 4.91
CA MET A 359 0.56 13.61 6.04
C MET A 359 1.94 14.02 5.52
N PRO A 360 2.62 15.02 6.11
CA PRO A 360 3.98 15.36 5.72
C PRO A 360 4.92 14.14 5.86
N GLU A 361 5.82 13.95 4.90
CA GLU A 361 6.78 12.84 4.90
C GLU A 361 7.57 12.76 6.21
N HIS A 362 8.10 13.90 6.65
CA HIS A 362 8.85 14.02 7.91
C HIS A 362 8.02 13.58 9.13
N ASP A 363 6.72 13.85 9.14
CA ASP A 363 5.86 13.49 10.29
C ASP A 363 5.58 11.99 10.29
N VAL A 364 5.40 11.37 9.12
CA VAL A 364 5.34 9.91 8.99
C VAL A 364 6.66 9.28 9.44
N GLU A 365 7.81 9.76 8.96
CA GLU A 365 9.12 9.25 9.38
C GLU A 365 9.28 9.36 10.91
N LYS A 366 8.90 10.49 11.51
CA LYS A 366 8.97 10.70 12.95
C LYS A 366 8.08 9.72 13.74
N ILE A 367 6.87 9.43 13.25
CA ILE A 367 5.99 8.41 13.84
C ILE A 367 6.67 7.04 13.79
N LEU A 368 7.23 6.63 12.65
CA LEU A 368 7.92 5.34 12.51
C LEU A 368 9.13 5.24 13.45
N ILE A 369 10.00 6.26 13.44
CA ILE A 369 11.22 6.32 14.27
C ILE A 369 10.86 6.25 15.77
N SER A 370 9.73 6.83 16.19
CA SER A 370 9.32 6.78 17.60
C SER A 370 9.08 5.35 18.11
N VAL A 371 8.58 4.43 17.26
CA VAL A 371 8.48 3.01 17.60
C VAL A 371 9.84 2.34 17.50
N LEU A 372 10.56 2.57 16.38
CA LEU A 372 11.85 1.93 16.09
C LEU A 372 12.94 2.23 17.13
N SER A 373 12.86 3.39 17.79
CA SER A 373 13.84 3.85 18.77
C SER A 373 13.39 3.66 20.23
N SER A 374 12.27 2.99 20.47
CA SER A 374 11.69 2.87 21.81
C SER A 374 12.46 1.88 22.69
N ASP A 375 12.75 2.26 23.95
CA ASP A 375 13.31 1.31 24.92
C ASP A 375 12.36 0.13 25.21
N VAL A 376 11.05 0.30 24.96
CA VAL A 376 10.05 -0.75 25.13
C VAL A 376 10.31 -1.92 24.16
N VAL A 377 10.64 -1.64 22.88
CA VAL A 377 10.92 -2.72 21.91
C VAL A 377 12.18 -3.50 22.29
N ALA A 378 13.19 -2.86 22.90
CA ALA A 378 14.35 -3.55 23.42
C ALA A 378 14.00 -4.52 24.56
N LYS A 379 13.10 -4.13 25.47
CA LYS A 379 12.58 -5.00 26.54
C LYS A 379 11.78 -6.17 25.98
N VAL A 380 10.92 -5.93 24.97
CA VAL A 380 10.23 -7.01 24.24
C VAL A 380 11.23 -7.98 23.61
N GLY A 381 12.27 -7.48 22.94
CA GLY A 381 13.33 -8.33 22.39
C GLY A 381 14.01 -9.21 23.45
N LYS A 382 14.23 -8.71 24.68
CA LYS A 382 14.75 -9.51 25.79
C LYS A 382 13.79 -10.59 26.26
N LEU A 383 12.49 -10.31 26.29
CA LEU A 383 11.47 -11.32 26.57
C LEU A 383 11.48 -12.42 25.50
N ILE A 384 11.65 -12.05 24.22
CA ILE A 384 11.76 -13.03 23.12
C ILE A 384 13.01 -13.90 23.29
N GLU A 385 14.20 -13.31 23.58
CA GLU A 385 15.43 -14.08 23.86
C GLU A 385 15.22 -15.11 24.98
N GLN A 386 14.54 -14.71 26.06
CA GLN A 386 14.24 -15.59 27.19
C GLN A 386 13.31 -16.74 26.79
N ARG A 387 12.29 -16.47 25.97
CA ARG A 387 11.34 -17.50 25.49
C ARG A 387 11.98 -18.48 24.51
N LEU A 388 12.90 -18.01 23.67
CA LEU A 388 13.59 -18.83 22.68
C LEU A 388 14.79 -19.61 23.27
N ASP A 389 15.26 -19.24 24.47
CA ASP A 389 16.50 -19.75 25.06
C ASP A 389 17.73 -19.61 24.14
N ARG A 390 17.76 -18.54 23.35
CA ARG A 390 18.87 -18.18 22.47
C ARG A 390 18.89 -16.69 22.18
N LYS A 391 20.01 -16.23 21.62
CA LYS A 391 20.09 -14.88 21.05
C LYS A 391 19.16 -14.72 19.86
N LEU A 392 18.66 -13.49 19.68
CA LEU A 392 17.89 -13.16 18.50
C LEU A 392 18.78 -13.29 17.25
N ARG A 393 18.17 -13.81 16.20
CA ARG A 393 18.65 -13.86 14.83
C ARG A 393 17.85 -12.82 14.04
N PRO A 394 18.37 -12.29 12.92
CA PRO A 394 17.64 -11.26 12.18
C PRO A 394 16.21 -11.62 11.79
N PHE A 395 15.95 -12.89 11.47
CA PHE A 395 14.59 -13.37 11.14
C PHE A 395 13.63 -13.41 12.33
N ASP A 396 14.09 -13.23 13.58
CA ASP A 396 13.20 -13.12 14.74
C ASP A 396 12.44 -11.79 14.79
N ILE A 397 12.66 -10.85 13.84
CA ILE A 397 11.68 -9.78 13.57
C ILE A 397 10.29 -10.36 13.31
N TRP A 398 10.21 -11.62 12.85
CA TRP A 398 8.98 -12.36 12.60
C TRP A 398 8.56 -13.29 13.73
N TYR A 399 9.11 -13.14 14.94
CA TYR A 399 8.78 -14.00 16.08
C TYR A 399 7.25 -14.18 16.26
N ALA A 400 6.79 -15.44 16.20
CA ALA A 400 5.37 -15.77 16.23
C ALA A 400 4.82 -16.08 17.63
N GLY A 401 5.67 -16.09 18.67
CA GLY A 401 5.28 -16.57 20.01
C GLY A 401 4.46 -15.60 20.86
N PHE A 402 4.10 -14.43 20.33
CA PHE A 402 3.06 -13.57 20.91
C PHE A 402 1.68 -13.80 20.27
N LYS A 403 1.57 -14.59 19.21
CA LYS A 403 0.27 -14.97 18.68
C LYS A 403 -0.41 -15.94 19.64
N SER A 404 -1.40 -15.46 20.38
CA SER A 404 -2.23 -16.32 21.23
C SER A 404 -3.16 -17.15 20.35
N ARG A 405 -2.90 -18.46 20.24
CA ARG A 405 -3.79 -19.44 19.60
C ARG A 405 -4.75 -20.11 20.59
N ALA A 406 -4.96 -19.51 21.76
CA ALA A 406 -5.71 -20.11 22.88
C ALA A 406 -5.27 -21.54 23.26
N GLY A 407 -4.00 -21.90 22.98
CA GLY A 407 -3.47 -23.25 23.21
C GLY A 407 -3.85 -24.30 22.17
N ILE A 408 -4.44 -23.90 21.04
CA ILE A 408 -4.90 -24.79 19.97
C ILE A 408 -3.87 -24.84 18.84
N SER A 409 -3.65 -26.04 18.29
CA SER A 409 -2.72 -26.26 17.18
C SER A 409 -3.26 -25.71 15.86
N GLU A 410 -2.38 -25.40 14.90
CA GLU A 410 -2.81 -24.96 13.56
C GLU A 410 -3.67 -26.03 12.88
N ASP A 411 -3.25 -27.29 12.89
CA ASP A 411 -4.00 -28.42 12.34
C ASP A 411 -5.42 -28.54 12.92
N GLU A 412 -5.59 -28.25 14.21
CA GLU A 412 -6.91 -28.25 14.85
C GLU A 412 -7.76 -27.06 14.40
N LEU A 413 -7.15 -25.87 14.25
CA LEU A 413 -7.84 -24.71 13.68
C LEU A 413 -8.20 -24.93 12.20
N ASP A 414 -7.31 -25.52 11.40
CA ASP A 414 -7.57 -25.89 10.01
C ASP A 414 -8.76 -26.84 9.90
N LYS A 415 -8.85 -27.82 10.81
CA LYS A 415 -10.00 -28.72 10.87
C LYS A 415 -11.29 -27.98 11.25
N ILE A 416 -11.27 -27.13 12.27
CA ILE A 416 -12.44 -26.34 12.72
C ILE A 416 -12.94 -25.45 11.56
N VAL A 417 -12.02 -24.77 10.90
CA VAL A 417 -12.34 -23.85 9.80
C VAL A 417 -12.80 -24.62 8.56
N GLY A 418 -12.15 -25.71 8.19
CA GLY A 418 -12.53 -26.53 7.04
C GLY A 418 -13.91 -27.19 7.22
N GLU A 419 -14.24 -27.64 8.44
CA GLU A 419 -15.58 -28.14 8.77
C GLU A 419 -16.65 -27.04 8.69
N LYS A 420 -16.32 -25.82 9.11
CA LYS A 420 -17.25 -24.69 9.13
C LYS A 420 -17.44 -24.04 7.76
N TYR A 421 -16.37 -23.91 6.99
CA TYR A 421 -16.32 -23.24 5.68
C TYR A 421 -15.71 -24.13 4.59
N PRO A 422 -16.38 -25.25 4.22
CA PRO A 422 -15.92 -26.12 3.14
C PRO A 422 -16.03 -25.46 1.75
N THR A 423 -16.73 -24.33 1.63
CA THR A 423 -16.94 -23.61 0.36
C THR A 423 -17.07 -22.11 0.60
N ALA A 424 -16.86 -21.29 -0.45
CA ALA A 424 -17.16 -19.86 -0.43
C ALA A 424 -18.60 -19.56 0.01
N GLN A 425 -19.56 -20.36 -0.46
CA GLN A 425 -20.97 -20.19 -0.10
C GLN A 425 -21.24 -20.47 1.38
N ALA A 426 -20.50 -21.40 1.99
CA ALA A 426 -20.62 -21.65 3.43
C ALA A 426 -20.16 -20.45 4.25
N PHE A 427 -19.08 -19.78 3.83
CA PHE A 427 -18.62 -18.54 4.46
C PHE A 427 -19.61 -17.38 4.22
N GLN A 428 -20.15 -17.24 3.01
CA GLN A 428 -21.20 -16.25 2.67
C GLN A 428 -22.41 -16.40 3.59
N ASN A 429 -22.89 -17.63 3.78
CA ASN A 429 -24.08 -17.88 4.60
C ASN A 429 -23.85 -17.59 6.10
N ASP A 430 -22.61 -17.52 6.57
CA ASP A 430 -22.28 -17.24 7.98
C ASP A 430 -22.04 -15.75 8.27
N MET A 431 -22.04 -14.89 7.24
CA MET A 431 -21.73 -13.46 7.40
C MET A 431 -22.63 -12.74 8.39
N VAL A 432 -23.94 -13.01 8.38
CA VAL A 432 -24.89 -12.39 9.32
C VAL A 432 -24.53 -12.76 10.76
N ARG A 433 -24.13 -14.02 11.03
CA ARG A 433 -23.68 -14.44 12.36
C ARG A 433 -22.38 -13.72 12.76
N ILE A 434 -21.41 -13.62 11.84
CA ILE A 434 -20.15 -12.91 12.11
C ILE A 434 -20.44 -11.44 12.47
N LEU A 435 -21.22 -10.74 11.66
CA LEU A 435 -21.56 -9.34 11.88
C LEU A 435 -22.35 -9.11 13.17
N THR A 436 -23.34 -9.96 13.46
CA THR A 436 -24.09 -9.87 14.73
C THR A 436 -23.23 -10.19 15.94
N THR A 437 -22.24 -11.09 15.82
CA THR A 437 -21.24 -11.33 16.87
C THR A 437 -20.39 -10.08 17.13
N LEU A 438 -20.04 -9.34 16.08
CA LEU A 438 -19.34 -8.04 16.16
C LEU A 438 -20.23 -6.88 16.64
N GLY A 439 -21.51 -7.16 16.96
CA GLY A 439 -22.45 -6.20 17.53
C GLY A 439 -23.24 -5.38 16.52
N PHE A 440 -23.20 -5.72 15.22
CA PHE A 440 -24.10 -5.12 14.24
C PHE A 440 -25.53 -5.61 14.50
N ASP A 441 -26.51 -4.71 14.42
CA ASP A 441 -27.91 -5.11 14.52
C ASP A 441 -28.35 -5.91 13.29
N ASP A 442 -29.48 -6.61 13.41
CA ASP A 442 -29.99 -7.50 12.36
C ASP A 442 -30.21 -6.77 11.01
N GLU A 443 -30.57 -5.49 11.05
CA GLU A 443 -30.84 -4.68 9.85
C GLU A 443 -29.54 -4.33 9.12
N THR A 444 -28.54 -3.80 9.84
CA THR A 444 -27.22 -3.51 9.25
C THR A 444 -26.50 -4.79 8.83
N ALA A 445 -26.61 -5.88 9.61
CA ALA A 445 -25.99 -7.16 9.26
C ALA A 445 -26.57 -7.73 7.95
N ALA A 446 -27.90 -7.71 7.78
CA ALA A 446 -28.54 -8.13 6.54
C ALA A 446 -28.18 -7.21 5.36
N PHE A 447 -28.12 -5.89 5.59
CA PHE A 447 -27.68 -4.94 4.58
C PHE A 447 -26.25 -5.23 4.10
N LEU A 448 -25.31 -5.47 5.01
CA LEU A 448 -23.92 -5.79 4.65
C LEU A 448 -23.80 -7.13 3.92
N GLU A 449 -24.58 -8.15 4.31
CA GLU A 449 -24.61 -9.45 3.62
C GLU A 449 -25.11 -9.31 2.17
N GLU A 450 -26.11 -8.46 1.91
CA GLU A 450 -26.59 -8.19 0.55
C GLU A 450 -25.53 -7.47 -0.32
N HIS A 451 -24.65 -6.67 0.31
CA HIS A 451 -23.69 -5.80 -0.37
C HIS A 451 -22.26 -6.34 -0.42
N ILE A 452 -22.00 -7.54 0.10
CA ILE A 452 -20.67 -8.17 0.08
C ILE A 452 -20.79 -9.59 -0.46
N GLU A 453 -19.96 -9.94 -1.43
CA GLU A 453 -19.94 -11.26 -2.06
C GLU A 453 -18.54 -11.89 -1.97
N ILE A 454 -18.49 -13.16 -1.60
CA ILE A 454 -17.24 -13.92 -1.48
C ILE A 454 -16.89 -14.63 -2.79
N ASP A 455 -15.71 -14.32 -3.34
CA ASP A 455 -15.16 -14.94 -4.53
C ASP A 455 -13.93 -15.81 -4.19
N PRO A 456 -13.75 -17.01 -4.80
CA PRO A 456 -12.56 -17.83 -4.60
C PRO A 456 -11.34 -17.23 -5.32
N SER A 457 -10.37 -16.75 -4.56
CA SER A 457 -9.16 -16.10 -5.08
C SER A 457 -8.21 -17.11 -5.73
N ARG A 458 -7.51 -16.69 -6.79
CA ARG A 458 -6.31 -17.38 -7.29
C ARG A 458 -5.10 -17.13 -6.39
N GLY A 459 -5.01 -15.92 -5.84
CA GLY A 459 -3.94 -15.50 -4.94
C GLY A 459 -4.26 -15.84 -3.48
N ILE A 460 -3.56 -15.17 -2.56
CA ILE A 460 -3.76 -15.36 -1.12
C ILE A 460 -5.08 -14.75 -0.60
N GLY A 461 -5.66 -13.82 -1.35
CA GLY A 461 -6.87 -13.07 -0.98
C GLY A 461 -6.67 -11.57 -1.12
N HIS A 462 -7.76 -10.84 -1.32
CA HIS A 462 -7.82 -9.37 -1.33
C HIS A 462 -9.25 -8.84 -1.35
N ALA A 463 -9.48 -7.67 -0.77
CA ALA A 463 -10.72 -6.95 -0.83
C ALA A 463 -10.82 -6.11 -2.11
N SER A 464 -11.97 -6.17 -2.77
CA SER A 464 -12.32 -5.25 -3.87
C SER A 464 -13.60 -4.50 -3.56
N GLY A 465 -13.44 -3.24 -3.15
CA GLY A 465 -14.57 -2.37 -2.80
C GLY A 465 -15.49 -2.01 -3.98
N PRO A 466 -16.77 -1.67 -3.69
CA PRO A 466 -17.75 -1.28 -4.68
C PRO A 466 -17.48 0.13 -5.22
N GLY A 467 -17.84 0.38 -6.49
CA GLY A 467 -17.72 1.69 -7.11
C GLY A 467 -19.00 2.54 -6.98
N ARG A 468 -20.15 1.87 -6.86
CA ARG A 468 -21.49 2.45 -6.72
C ARG A 468 -22.22 1.80 -5.54
N ARG A 469 -23.20 2.50 -4.97
CA ARG A 469 -24.00 1.99 -3.85
C ARG A 469 -24.81 0.72 -4.16
N VAL A 470 -25.04 0.45 -5.44
CA VAL A 470 -25.75 -0.76 -5.92
C VAL A 470 -24.80 -1.92 -6.21
N ASP A 471 -23.50 -1.67 -6.25
CA ASP A 471 -22.50 -2.71 -6.48
C ASP A 471 -22.20 -3.43 -5.18
N LYS A 472 -21.83 -4.71 -5.30
CA LYS A 472 -21.29 -5.46 -4.18
C LYS A 472 -19.79 -5.29 -4.06
N ALA A 473 -19.30 -5.17 -2.82
CA ALA A 473 -17.91 -5.42 -2.52
C ALA A 473 -17.59 -6.90 -2.77
N ARG A 474 -16.35 -7.20 -3.16
CA ARG A 474 -15.87 -8.58 -3.31
C ARG A 474 -14.85 -8.90 -2.23
N LEU A 475 -15.13 -9.93 -1.45
CA LEU A 475 -14.18 -10.54 -0.53
C LEU A 475 -13.51 -11.68 -1.28
N ARG A 476 -12.23 -11.55 -1.63
CA ARG A 476 -11.51 -12.63 -2.30
C ARG A 476 -10.66 -13.34 -1.27
N THR A 477 -10.83 -14.64 -1.15
CA THR A 477 -10.01 -15.48 -0.26
C THR A 477 -9.78 -16.85 -0.90
N ARG A 478 -8.67 -17.49 -0.52
CA ARG A 478 -8.34 -18.83 -1.02
C ARG A 478 -9.19 -19.87 -0.27
N ILE A 479 -9.90 -20.70 -1.03
CA ILE A 479 -10.65 -21.84 -0.51
C ILE A 479 -10.26 -23.03 -1.37
N GLY A 480 -9.58 -24.01 -0.75
CA GLY A 480 -9.11 -25.21 -1.44
C GLY A 480 -10.21 -26.25 -1.63
N ASP A 481 -9.87 -27.36 -2.30
CA ASP A 481 -10.79 -28.47 -2.51
C ASP A 481 -11.26 -29.13 -1.19
N ASP A 482 -10.41 -29.07 -0.15
CA ASP A 482 -10.68 -29.58 1.20
C ASP A 482 -11.32 -28.51 2.12
N GLY A 483 -11.64 -27.32 1.59
CA GLY A 483 -12.18 -26.19 2.34
C GLY A 483 -11.15 -25.10 2.63
N MET A 484 -11.53 -24.17 3.52
CA MET A 484 -10.66 -23.08 3.99
C MET A 484 -9.79 -23.57 5.15
N ASP A 485 -8.49 -23.27 5.10
CA ASP A 485 -7.57 -23.46 6.24
C ASP A 485 -7.60 -22.23 7.18
N TYR A 486 -7.03 -22.34 8.38
CA TYR A 486 -7.07 -21.27 9.37
C TYR A 486 -6.37 -20.01 8.89
N LYS A 487 -5.29 -20.17 8.13
CA LYS A 487 -4.57 -19.04 7.53
C LYS A 487 -5.45 -18.28 6.53
N GLY A 488 -6.09 -18.99 5.61
CA GLY A 488 -7.04 -18.45 4.64
C GLY A 488 -8.24 -17.79 5.32
N TYR A 489 -8.69 -18.33 6.45
CA TYR A 489 -9.73 -17.71 7.29
C TYR A 489 -9.26 -16.43 7.98
N ASN A 490 -8.08 -16.42 8.59
CA ASN A 490 -7.53 -15.22 9.21
C ASN A 490 -7.37 -14.07 8.19
N ILE A 491 -6.94 -14.39 6.96
CA ILE A 491 -6.93 -13.46 5.83
C ILE A 491 -8.37 -13.06 5.45
N ALA A 492 -9.30 -14.00 5.32
CA ALA A 492 -10.68 -13.71 4.95
C ALA A 492 -11.36 -12.74 5.92
N ILE A 493 -11.09 -12.84 7.23
CA ILE A 493 -11.61 -11.91 8.24
C ILE A 493 -10.98 -10.52 8.10
N HIS A 494 -9.68 -10.43 7.78
CA HIS A 494 -9.01 -9.17 7.46
C HIS A 494 -9.67 -8.50 6.24
N GLU A 495 -9.81 -9.22 5.12
CA GLU A 495 -10.47 -8.72 3.91
C GLU A 495 -11.95 -8.36 4.15
N PHE A 496 -12.62 -9.07 5.07
CA PHE A 496 -13.99 -8.75 5.43
C PHE A 496 -14.09 -7.38 6.12
N GLY A 497 -13.14 -7.05 7.01
CA GLY A 497 -13.07 -5.73 7.63
C GLY A 497 -12.93 -4.60 6.61
N HIS A 498 -12.10 -4.79 5.57
CA HIS A 498 -12.04 -3.87 4.44
C HIS A 498 -13.39 -3.73 3.72
N ASN A 499 -14.07 -4.83 3.40
CA ASN A 499 -15.33 -4.75 2.68
C ASN A 499 -16.45 -4.09 3.49
N VAL A 500 -16.52 -4.36 4.81
CA VAL A 500 -17.48 -3.68 5.69
C VAL A 500 -17.20 -2.18 5.72
N GLU A 501 -15.92 -1.76 5.85
CA GLU A 501 -15.54 -0.35 5.77
C GLU A 501 -15.97 0.25 4.43
N GLN A 502 -15.57 -0.36 3.31
CA GLN A 502 -15.83 0.15 1.96
C GLN A 502 -17.32 0.28 1.64
N VAL A 503 -18.16 -0.65 2.13
CA VAL A 503 -19.62 -0.55 1.97
C VAL A 503 -20.15 0.59 2.83
N LEU A 504 -19.79 0.68 4.10
CA LEU A 504 -20.30 1.72 5.01
C LEU A 504 -19.83 3.12 4.60
N SER A 505 -18.56 3.29 4.25
CA SER A 505 -17.96 4.56 3.85
C SER A 505 -18.42 5.06 2.47
N LEU A 506 -19.03 4.19 1.66
CA LEU A 506 -19.71 4.56 0.41
C LEU A 506 -21.21 4.86 0.60
N THR A 507 -21.88 4.10 1.46
CA THR A 507 -23.35 4.09 1.56
C THR A 507 -23.87 5.02 2.64
N LYS A 508 -23.16 5.16 3.77
CA LYS A 508 -23.57 5.97 4.91
C LYS A 508 -23.09 7.43 4.84
N VAL A 509 -22.13 7.72 3.95
CA VAL A 509 -21.61 9.08 3.73
C VAL A 509 -22.66 9.96 3.04
N ASP A 510 -22.78 11.20 3.50
CA ASP A 510 -23.65 12.25 2.94
C ASP A 510 -23.17 12.78 1.58
N HIS A 511 -21.85 12.83 1.37
CA HIS A 511 -21.24 13.15 0.08
C HIS A 511 -20.36 11.98 -0.39
N THR A 512 -20.67 11.39 -1.53
CA THR A 512 -19.79 10.48 -2.29
C THR A 512 -18.45 11.10 -2.68
N LEU A 513 -18.33 12.44 -2.75
CA LEU A 513 -17.01 13.12 -2.86
C LEU A 513 -16.13 12.92 -1.62
N LEU A 514 -16.73 12.52 -0.48
CA LEU A 514 -16.07 12.18 0.76
C LEU A 514 -16.12 10.67 1.06
N ARG A 515 -16.47 9.83 0.07
CA ARG A 515 -16.51 8.37 0.24
C ARG A 515 -15.14 7.81 0.64
N GLY A 516 -15.15 6.69 1.34
CA GLY A 516 -13.93 6.06 1.89
C GLY A 516 -13.51 6.68 3.22
N VAL A 517 -12.33 6.29 3.67
CA VAL A 517 -11.64 6.84 4.85
C VAL A 517 -10.43 7.67 4.39
N PRO A 518 -9.72 8.41 5.27
CA PRO A 518 -8.68 9.37 4.85
C PRO A 518 -7.66 8.84 3.86
N ASN A 519 -7.13 7.64 4.13
CA ASN A 519 -6.17 6.96 3.26
C ASN A 519 -6.12 5.45 3.59
N THR A 520 -5.31 4.70 2.84
CA THR A 520 -5.14 3.25 2.98
C THR A 520 -4.80 2.80 4.40
N ALA A 521 -4.03 3.56 5.18
CA ALA A 521 -3.69 3.17 6.56
C ALA A 521 -4.94 3.03 7.46
N PHE A 522 -5.99 3.81 7.21
CA PHE A 522 -7.26 3.68 7.94
C PHE A 522 -8.05 2.45 7.50
N THR A 523 -8.05 2.14 6.20
CA THR A 523 -8.66 0.93 5.66
C THR A 523 -7.98 -0.32 6.21
N GLU A 524 -6.65 -0.35 6.29
CA GLU A 524 -5.85 -1.35 7.01
C GLU A 524 -6.22 -1.40 8.51
N GLY A 525 -6.38 -0.24 9.14
CA GLY A 525 -6.79 -0.13 10.53
C GLY A 525 -8.08 -0.89 10.85
N PHE A 526 -9.12 -0.73 10.03
CA PHE A 526 -10.38 -1.48 10.19
C PHE A 526 -10.24 -2.98 9.92
N ALA A 527 -9.41 -3.38 8.96
CA ALA A 527 -9.14 -4.78 8.70
C ALA A 527 -8.43 -5.46 9.87
N PHE A 528 -7.47 -4.78 10.52
CA PHE A 528 -6.83 -5.30 11.75
C PHE A 528 -7.80 -5.44 12.92
N VAL A 529 -8.76 -4.52 13.06
CA VAL A 529 -9.84 -4.62 14.08
C VAL A 529 -10.68 -5.89 13.89
N PHE A 530 -10.96 -6.28 12.64
CA PHE A 530 -11.67 -7.53 12.36
C PHE A 530 -10.77 -8.74 12.61
N GLN A 531 -9.55 -8.70 12.05
CA GLN A 531 -8.58 -9.79 12.14
C GLN A 531 -8.22 -10.14 13.59
N SER A 532 -8.19 -9.17 14.51
CA SER A 532 -7.89 -9.38 15.93
C SER A 532 -8.91 -10.23 16.70
N ARG A 533 -10.09 -10.44 16.09
CA ARG A 533 -11.25 -11.19 16.61
C ARG A 533 -11.50 -12.51 15.88
N ASP A 534 -10.62 -12.94 15.00
CA ASP A 534 -10.78 -14.17 14.20
C ASP A 534 -11.15 -15.43 15.03
N LEU A 535 -10.48 -15.68 16.16
CA LEU A 535 -10.74 -16.81 17.06
C LEU A 535 -12.05 -16.66 17.85
N GLU A 536 -12.40 -15.44 18.26
CA GLU A 536 -13.69 -15.11 18.89
C GLU A 536 -14.82 -15.45 17.91
N LEU A 537 -14.67 -15.06 16.65
CA LEU A 537 -15.62 -15.33 15.58
C LEU A 537 -15.76 -16.82 15.22
N LEU A 538 -14.76 -17.64 15.55
CA LEU A 538 -14.86 -19.10 15.46
C LEU A 538 -15.56 -19.72 16.69
N GLY A 539 -15.76 -18.97 17.77
CA GLY A 539 -16.30 -19.47 19.04
C GLY A 539 -15.29 -20.29 19.83
N VAL A 540 -13.99 -20.08 19.57
CA VAL A 540 -12.90 -20.93 20.06
C VAL A 540 -12.25 -20.35 21.33
N ALA A 541 -12.26 -19.04 21.51
CA ALA A 541 -11.76 -18.40 22.73
C ALA A 541 -12.36 -17.01 22.95
N GLU A 542 -12.58 -16.67 24.22
CA GLU A 542 -12.79 -15.30 24.70
C GLU A 542 -11.45 -14.75 25.22
N PRO A 543 -11.12 -13.46 24.98
CA PRO A 543 -9.91 -12.86 25.51
C PRO A 543 -9.93 -12.85 27.05
N ASP A 544 -8.84 -13.30 27.68
CA ASP A 544 -8.54 -12.97 29.09
C ASP A 544 -7.47 -11.88 29.18
N ALA A 545 -7.26 -11.32 30.39
CA ALA A 545 -6.31 -10.22 30.59
C ALA A 545 -4.86 -10.61 30.22
N SER A 546 -4.49 -11.87 30.39
CA SER A 546 -3.16 -12.37 29.97
C SER A 546 -3.03 -12.38 28.45
N THR A 547 -4.08 -12.78 27.75
CA THR A 547 -4.18 -12.77 26.29
C THR A 547 -4.10 -11.34 25.74
N GLU A 548 -4.70 -10.36 26.41
CA GLU A 548 -4.65 -8.95 26.01
C GLU A 548 -3.23 -8.35 26.08
N HIS A 549 -2.50 -8.64 27.17
CA HIS A 549 -1.10 -8.21 27.29
C HIS A 549 -0.24 -8.80 26.18
N ILE A 550 -0.40 -10.10 25.91
CA ILE A 550 0.33 -10.79 24.84
C ILE A 550 -0.03 -10.25 23.45
N LYS A 551 -1.31 -10.01 23.16
CA LYS A 551 -1.75 -9.34 21.92
C LYS A 551 -1.13 -7.96 21.76
N THR A 552 -1.02 -7.19 22.84
CA THR A 552 -0.38 -5.85 22.80
C THR A 552 1.09 -5.95 22.42
N LEU A 553 1.82 -6.93 22.96
CA LEU A 553 3.21 -7.17 22.57
C LEU A 553 3.34 -7.63 21.11
N ASP A 554 2.40 -8.44 20.61
CA ASP A 554 2.34 -8.86 19.21
C ASP A 554 2.15 -7.65 18.26
N VAL A 555 1.24 -6.73 18.60
CA VAL A 555 1.00 -5.50 17.84
C VAL A 555 2.24 -4.61 17.84
N LEU A 556 2.88 -4.41 19.00
CA LEU A 556 4.11 -3.61 19.07
C LEU A 556 5.23 -4.25 18.24
N TRP A 557 5.46 -5.55 18.37
CA TRP A 557 6.52 -6.25 17.64
C TRP A 557 6.26 -6.26 16.13
N SER A 558 5.02 -6.45 15.71
CA SER A 558 4.61 -6.38 14.29
C SER A 558 4.73 -4.96 13.72
N THR A 559 4.44 -3.93 14.53
CA THR A 559 4.65 -2.52 14.14
C THR A 559 6.14 -2.19 14.02
N TYR A 560 6.95 -2.71 14.94
CA TYR A 560 8.40 -2.59 14.90
C TYR A 560 8.98 -3.27 13.65
N GLU A 561 8.58 -4.51 13.35
CA GLU A 561 8.93 -5.26 12.13
C GLU A 561 8.71 -4.42 10.87
N ILE A 562 7.46 -4.02 10.59
CA ILE A 562 7.10 -3.37 9.33
C ILE A 562 7.50 -1.89 9.29
N GLY A 563 7.74 -1.27 10.45
CA GLY A 563 8.18 0.12 10.55
C GLY A 563 9.54 0.39 9.90
N GLY A 564 10.50 -0.53 10.04
CA GLY A 564 11.82 -0.37 9.39
C GLY A 564 11.75 -0.62 7.88
N VAL A 565 10.85 -1.49 7.45
CA VAL A 565 10.59 -1.75 6.02
C VAL A 565 9.93 -0.53 5.37
N ALA A 566 8.95 0.09 6.05
CA ALA A 566 8.34 1.33 5.61
C ALA A 566 9.37 2.46 5.48
N LEU A 567 10.26 2.59 6.47
CA LEU A 567 11.36 3.56 6.42
C LEU A 567 12.33 3.28 5.27
N LEU A 568 12.62 2.01 4.99
CA LEU A 568 13.43 1.61 3.84
C LEU A 568 12.78 2.01 2.51
N ASP A 569 11.47 1.74 2.34
CA ASP A 569 10.71 2.12 1.14
C ASP A 569 10.81 3.64 0.89
N MET A 570 10.57 4.45 1.93
CA MET A 570 10.72 5.91 1.87
C MET A 570 12.13 6.33 1.44
N ARG A 571 13.17 5.81 2.11
CA ARG A 571 14.57 6.18 1.82
C ARG A 571 15.03 5.71 0.44
N VAL A 572 14.54 4.57 -0.04
CA VAL A 572 14.86 4.07 -1.40
C VAL A 572 14.28 4.96 -2.48
N TRP A 573 13.06 5.49 -2.30
CA TRP A 573 12.49 6.45 -3.25
C TRP A 573 13.25 7.77 -3.28
N ASN A 574 13.62 8.32 -2.11
CA ASN A 574 14.50 9.48 -2.04
C ASN A 574 15.85 9.21 -2.73
N TRP A 575 16.44 8.04 -2.49
CA TRP A 575 17.69 7.63 -3.14
C TRP A 575 17.56 7.57 -4.67
N MET A 576 16.46 7.04 -5.21
CA MET A 576 16.24 7.00 -6.67
C MET A 576 16.08 8.41 -7.27
N TYR A 577 15.46 9.35 -6.54
CA TYR A 577 15.38 10.75 -6.95
C TYR A 577 16.76 11.43 -6.96
N ASP A 578 17.66 11.07 -6.03
CA ASP A 578 19.05 11.52 -6.03
C ASP A 578 19.91 10.83 -7.11
N HIS A 579 19.50 9.64 -7.56
CA HIS A 579 20.22 8.81 -8.54
C HIS A 579 19.33 8.42 -9.73
N PRO A 580 18.78 9.38 -10.51
CA PRO A 580 17.74 9.12 -11.50
C PRO A 580 18.20 8.33 -12.73
N LYS A 581 19.51 8.01 -12.82
CA LYS A 581 20.14 7.24 -13.89
C LYS A 581 20.73 5.91 -13.40
N ALA A 582 20.45 5.52 -12.17
CA ALA A 582 20.94 4.28 -11.60
C ALA A 582 20.53 3.07 -12.47
N THR A 583 21.46 2.14 -12.61
CA THR A 583 21.20 0.81 -13.17
C THR A 583 20.53 -0.09 -12.13
N PRO A 584 19.87 -1.20 -12.54
CA PRO A 584 19.31 -2.16 -11.59
C PRO A 584 20.32 -2.69 -10.56
N ALA A 585 21.59 -2.87 -10.95
CA ALA A 585 22.66 -3.28 -10.06
C ALA A 585 23.01 -2.21 -9.01
N GLU A 586 23.11 -0.94 -9.44
CA GLU A 586 23.35 0.18 -8.52
C GLU A 586 22.17 0.38 -7.56
N LEU A 587 20.93 0.19 -8.03
CA LEU A 587 19.75 0.24 -7.16
C LEU A 587 19.77 -0.92 -6.14
N ARG A 588 20.10 -2.16 -6.56
CA ARG A 588 20.25 -3.28 -5.63
C ARG A 588 21.22 -2.93 -4.50
N ASP A 589 22.40 -2.46 -4.86
CA ASP A 589 23.45 -2.15 -3.90
C ASP A 589 23.04 -0.99 -2.97
N GLY A 590 22.35 0.03 -3.52
CA GLY A 590 21.77 1.13 -2.74
C GLY A 590 20.70 0.66 -1.74
N VAL A 591 19.75 -0.17 -2.16
CA VAL A 591 18.71 -0.75 -1.29
C VAL A 591 19.35 -1.60 -0.18
N ILE A 592 20.34 -2.42 -0.51
CA ILE A 592 21.07 -3.24 0.47
C ILE A 592 21.82 -2.36 1.48
N SER A 593 22.47 -1.28 1.03
CA SER A 593 23.15 -0.33 1.92
C SER A 593 22.17 0.32 2.89
N LEU A 594 21.06 0.86 2.38
CA LEU A 594 20.03 1.50 3.19
C LEU A 594 19.39 0.54 4.19
N ALA A 595 19.15 -0.71 3.79
CA ALA A 595 18.63 -1.75 4.68
C ALA A 595 19.58 -2.02 5.86
N LYS A 596 20.90 -2.11 5.58
CA LYS A 596 21.93 -2.28 6.62
C LYS A 596 22.04 -1.06 7.53
N GLU A 597 21.95 0.14 6.98
CA GLU A 597 21.98 1.39 7.76
C GLU A 597 20.81 1.45 8.75
N ILE A 598 19.58 1.24 8.27
CA ILE A 598 18.37 1.18 9.11
C ILE A 598 18.50 0.06 10.15
N TRP A 599 18.98 -1.11 9.74
CA TRP A 599 19.19 -2.24 10.65
C TRP A 599 20.18 -1.88 11.76
N ASN A 600 21.32 -1.31 11.40
CA ASN A 600 22.37 -0.95 12.35
C ASN A 600 21.91 0.13 13.34
N GLU A 601 21.10 1.08 12.87
CA GLU A 601 20.58 2.16 13.69
C GLU A 601 19.51 1.67 14.69
N TYR A 602 18.51 0.91 14.21
CA TYR A 602 17.31 0.63 15.01
C TYR A 602 17.17 -0.83 15.47
N TYR A 603 17.82 -1.79 14.81
CA TYR A 603 17.63 -3.23 15.07
C TYR A 603 18.85 -3.87 15.73
N ALA A 604 20.07 -3.53 15.32
CA ALA A 604 21.28 -4.06 15.93
C ALA A 604 21.36 -3.86 17.45
N PRO A 605 20.89 -2.74 18.04
CA PRO A 605 20.82 -2.60 19.51
C PRO A 605 19.90 -3.63 20.20
N VAL A 606 18.85 -4.10 19.53
CA VAL A 606 17.89 -5.08 20.05
C VAL A 606 18.36 -6.51 19.76
N PHE A 607 18.79 -6.78 18.53
CA PHE A 607 19.15 -8.10 18.02
C PHE A 607 20.58 -8.53 18.34
N GLY A 608 21.50 -7.59 18.54
CA GLY A 608 22.92 -7.87 18.77
C GLY A 608 23.71 -8.31 17.53
N SER A 609 23.08 -8.31 16.34
CA SER A 609 23.72 -8.56 15.05
C SER A 609 23.64 -7.31 14.17
N SER A 610 24.70 -7.00 13.44
CA SER A 610 24.78 -5.88 12.48
C SER A 610 24.63 -6.34 11.04
N ASP A 611 24.44 -5.38 10.14
CA ASP A 611 24.47 -5.54 8.67
C ASP A 611 23.48 -6.56 8.10
N SER A 612 22.30 -6.73 8.73
CA SER A 612 21.25 -7.54 8.12
C SER A 612 20.59 -6.79 6.97
N GLU A 613 20.28 -7.53 5.91
CA GLU A 613 19.65 -7.05 4.69
C GLU A 613 18.15 -7.38 4.66
N ILE A 614 17.64 -8.06 5.70
CA ILE A 614 16.34 -8.72 5.70
C ILE A 614 15.17 -7.78 5.41
N LEU A 615 15.28 -6.50 5.76
CA LEU A 615 14.24 -5.50 5.50
C LEU A 615 13.97 -5.31 4.00
N ALA A 616 14.94 -5.61 3.12
CA ALA A 616 14.81 -5.47 1.66
C ALA A 616 14.01 -6.61 0.99
N ILE A 617 13.57 -7.64 1.73
CA ILE A 617 12.84 -8.77 1.16
C ILE A 617 11.42 -8.42 0.71
N TYR A 618 10.82 -7.36 1.28
CA TYR A 618 9.41 -7.04 1.07
C TYR A 618 9.12 -6.63 -0.36
N SER A 619 8.41 -7.49 -1.09
CA SER A 619 8.16 -7.29 -2.51
C SER A 619 7.11 -6.23 -2.83
N HIS A 620 6.37 -5.71 -1.84
CA HIS A 620 5.55 -4.49 -2.00
C HIS A 620 6.37 -3.32 -2.57
N MET A 621 7.67 -3.26 -2.27
CA MET A 621 8.57 -2.25 -2.87
C MET A 621 8.67 -2.39 -4.40
N ILE A 622 8.34 -3.55 -4.97
CA ILE A 622 8.59 -3.93 -6.36
C ILE A 622 7.32 -3.87 -7.22
N ASP A 623 6.14 -3.84 -6.60
CA ASP A 623 4.84 -3.74 -7.30
C ASP A 623 3.92 -2.62 -6.78
N ALA A 624 4.17 -2.10 -5.57
CA ALA A 624 3.31 -1.13 -4.89
C ALA A 624 4.14 0.04 -4.31
N ALA A 625 4.58 0.94 -5.21
CA ALA A 625 5.39 2.12 -4.86
C ALA A 625 4.87 2.91 -3.66
N LEU A 626 5.72 3.01 -2.61
CA LEU A 626 5.44 3.72 -1.37
C LEU A 626 4.12 3.24 -0.76
N TYR A 627 3.89 1.93 -0.71
CA TYR A 627 2.71 1.34 -0.04
C TYR A 627 3.01 0.99 1.42
N LEU A 628 4.23 0.53 1.70
CA LEU A 628 4.62 -0.03 2.99
C LEU A 628 4.40 0.90 4.20
N PRO A 629 4.53 2.24 4.11
CA PRO A 629 4.20 3.12 5.23
C PRO A 629 2.76 3.01 5.73
N ASN A 630 1.83 2.47 4.93
CA ASN A 630 0.43 2.33 5.36
C ASN A 630 0.24 1.26 6.44
N TYR A 631 1.03 0.18 6.45
CA TYR A 631 0.90 -0.91 7.42
C TYR A 631 1.22 -0.50 8.87
N PRO A 632 2.40 0.07 9.20
CA PRO A 632 2.70 0.48 10.57
C PRO A 632 1.76 1.60 11.04
N LEU A 633 1.38 2.53 10.15
CA LEU A 633 0.36 3.54 10.45
C LEU A 633 -0.99 2.87 10.75
N GLY A 634 -1.37 1.85 9.97
CA GLY A 634 -2.58 1.07 10.18
C GLY A 634 -2.58 0.35 11.53
N HIS A 635 -1.46 -0.25 11.96
CA HIS A 635 -1.37 -0.82 13.32
C HIS A 635 -1.56 0.24 14.41
N ILE A 636 -0.94 1.41 14.27
CA ILE A 636 -1.06 2.51 15.25
C ILE A 636 -2.50 3.02 15.33
N ILE A 637 -3.12 3.25 14.17
CA ILE A 637 -4.52 3.68 14.05
C ILE A 637 -5.45 2.61 14.65
N ALA A 638 -5.28 1.34 14.24
CA ALA A 638 -6.06 0.22 14.77
C ALA A 638 -5.96 0.15 16.28
N PHE A 639 -4.75 0.29 16.85
CA PHE A 639 -4.56 0.24 18.29
C PHE A 639 -5.30 1.37 19.01
N GLN A 640 -5.22 2.61 18.51
CA GLN A 640 -5.96 3.75 19.07
C GLN A 640 -7.47 3.55 18.98
N VAL A 641 -7.96 3.05 17.83
CA VAL A 641 -9.38 2.70 17.64
C VAL A 641 -9.80 1.61 18.62
N GLU A 642 -9.04 0.54 18.77
CA GLU A 642 -9.34 -0.54 19.73
C GLU A 642 -9.39 -0.04 21.17
N GLN A 643 -8.51 0.89 21.58
CA GLN A 643 -8.61 1.50 22.92
C GLN A 643 -9.92 2.26 23.11
N HIS A 644 -10.39 2.96 22.08
CA HIS A 644 -11.69 3.62 22.09
C HIS A 644 -12.84 2.61 22.16
N LEU A 645 -12.75 1.50 21.41
CA LEU A 645 -13.74 0.43 21.38
C LEU A 645 -13.85 -0.37 22.69
N LYS A 646 -12.87 -0.31 23.60
CA LYS A 646 -13.03 -0.90 24.95
C LYS A 646 -14.19 -0.30 25.74
N GLN A 647 -14.58 0.94 25.42
CA GLN A 647 -15.66 1.66 26.09
C GLN A 647 -16.89 1.87 25.19
N HIS A 648 -16.85 1.42 23.93
CA HIS A 648 -17.87 1.69 22.91
C HIS A 648 -18.10 0.45 22.02
N GLY A 649 -19.30 0.28 21.45
CA GLY A 649 -19.59 -0.86 20.56
C GLY A 649 -18.92 -0.71 19.19
N LEU A 650 -18.24 -1.78 18.73
CA LEU A 650 -17.56 -1.83 17.41
C LEU A 650 -18.49 -1.41 16.27
N ALA A 651 -19.66 -2.05 16.13
CA ALA A 651 -20.56 -1.79 15.02
C ALA A 651 -21.03 -0.32 14.93
N SER A 652 -21.53 0.23 16.04
CA SER A 652 -22.02 1.62 16.08
C SER A 652 -20.92 2.64 15.82
N GLU A 653 -19.72 2.37 16.35
CA GLU A 653 -18.58 3.27 16.18
C GLU A 653 -18.00 3.17 14.77
N MET A 654 -17.93 1.97 14.19
CA MET A 654 -17.50 1.78 12.81
C MET A 654 -18.43 2.52 11.83
N GLU A 655 -19.75 2.40 11.97
CA GLU A 655 -20.69 3.18 11.16
C GLU A 655 -20.46 4.69 11.32
N ARG A 656 -20.27 5.17 12.56
CA ARG A 656 -20.01 6.59 12.84
C ARG A 656 -18.70 7.05 12.20
N MET A 657 -17.62 6.28 12.35
CA MET A 657 -16.29 6.60 11.86
C MET A 657 -16.20 6.55 10.34
N CYS A 658 -16.86 5.58 9.69
CA CYS A 658 -16.95 5.51 8.22
C CYS A 658 -17.67 6.72 7.61
N ARG A 659 -18.61 7.33 8.34
CA ARG A 659 -19.34 8.53 7.91
C ARG A 659 -18.49 9.81 7.94
N ILE A 660 -17.39 9.83 8.70
CA ILE A 660 -16.47 10.97 8.72
C ILE A 660 -15.91 11.20 7.31
N GLY A 661 -15.64 10.12 6.57
CA GLY A 661 -15.24 10.17 5.17
C GLY A 661 -13.77 10.51 4.95
N SER A 662 -13.43 10.76 3.68
CA SER A 662 -12.09 11.17 3.24
C SER A 662 -11.79 12.63 3.59
N VAL A 663 -11.41 12.87 4.84
CA VAL A 663 -10.83 14.13 5.36
C VAL A 663 -9.36 13.91 5.75
N THR A 664 -8.65 14.92 6.24
CA THR A 664 -7.25 14.71 6.68
C THR A 664 -7.16 13.69 7.83
N PRO A 665 -6.10 12.86 7.88
CA PRO A 665 -5.93 11.82 8.91
C PRO A 665 -6.11 12.30 10.35
N ASP A 666 -5.48 13.41 10.72
CA ASP A 666 -5.59 13.95 12.07
C ASP A 666 -7.00 14.43 12.36
N HIS A 667 -7.66 15.11 11.42
CA HIS A 667 -9.04 15.56 11.61
C HIS A 667 -9.98 14.36 11.82
N TRP A 668 -9.79 13.29 11.04
CA TRP A 668 -10.53 12.05 11.22
C TRP A 668 -10.29 11.44 12.60
N MET A 669 -9.03 11.31 13.03
CA MET A 669 -8.68 10.74 14.33
C MET A 669 -9.25 11.54 15.51
N TYR A 670 -9.20 12.88 15.45
CA TYR A 670 -9.84 13.72 16.47
C TYR A 670 -11.35 13.50 16.53
N GLN A 671 -12.02 13.35 15.39
CA GLN A 671 -13.46 13.04 15.38
C GLN A 671 -13.76 11.60 15.81
N ALA A 672 -12.88 10.65 15.50
CA ALA A 672 -13.07 9.23 15.78
C ALA A 672 -12.77 8.90 17.24
N VAL A 673 -11.60 9.28 17.76
CA VAL A 673 -11.11 8.83 19.08
C VAL A 673 -10.67 9.99 20.00
N GLY A 674 -10.83 11.24 19.56
CA GLY A 674 -10.58 12.43 20.38
C GLY A 674 -9.13 12.91 20.44
N THR A 675 -8.21 12.25 19.74
CA THR A 675 -6.78 12.62 19.66
C THR A 675 -6.25 12.42 18.24
N GLY A 676 -5.11 13.04 17.91
CA GLY A 676 -4.40 12.78 16.64
C GLY A 676 -3.70 11.42 16.63
N ILE A 677 -3.03 11.09 15.52
CA ILE A 677 -2.25 9.84 15.39
C ILE A 677 -1.08 9.87 16.38
N SER A 678 -0.93 8.83 17.19
CA SER A 678 0.13 8.75 18.21
C SER A 678 0.50 7.31 18.54
N THR A 679 1.81 7.07 18.71
CA THR A 679 2.39 5.79 19.14
C THR A 679 2.34 5.59 20.64
N GLU A 680 2.13 6.66 21.42
CA GLU A 680 2.14 6.64 22.89
C GLU A 680 1.16 5.64 23.50
N PRO A 681 -0.10 5.48 23.04
CA PRO A 681 -1.01 4.50 23.60
C PRO A 681 -0.49 3.06 23.46
N LEU A 682 0.10 2.72 22.30
CA LEU A 682 0.66 1.39 22.05
C LEU A 682 1.91 1.14 22.92
N LEU A 683 2.82 2.12 22.99
CA LEU A 683 4.04 2.00 23.78
C LEU A 683 3.75 1.87 25.28
N HIS A 684 2.84 2.68 25.82
CA HIS A 684 2.45 2.57 27.23
C HIS A 684 1.78 1.24 27.55
N ALA A 685 0.83 0.80 26.71
CA ALA A 685 0.16 -0.48 26.93
C ALA A 685 1.13 -1.68 26.84
N ALA A 686 2.14 -1.60 25.97
CA ALA A 686 3.18 -2.63 25.88
C ALA A 686 4.12 -2.63 27.09
N GLU A 687 4.47 -1.46 27.63
CA GLU A 687 5.23 -1.34 28.89
C GLU A 687 4.43 -1.95 30.06
N ASP A 688 3.13 -1.66 30.16
CA ASP A 688 2.25 -2.27 31.15
C ASP A 688 2.15 -3.79 30.98
N ALA A 689 2.04 -4.28 29.75
CA ALA A 689 2.04 -5.70 29.44
C ALA A 689 3.35 -6.39 29.84
N LEU A 690 4.50 -5.77 29.62
CA LEU A 690 5.80 -6.29 30.05
C LEU A 690 5.92 -6.36 31.57
N ASN A 691 5.35 -5.40 32.31
CA ASN A 691 5.39 -5.39 33.78
C ASN A 691 4.46 -6.44 34.40
N ALA A 692 3.45 -6.90 33.66
CA ALA A 692 2.46 -7.89 34.10
C ALA A 692 2.90 -9.35 33.84
N LEU A 693 3.85 -9.57 32.93
CA LEU A 693 4.41 -10.89 32.56
C LEU A 693 5.69 -11.18 33.35
#